data_AF-A0A6U9PQ24-F1
#
_entry.id   AF-A0A6U9PQ24-F1
#
_cell.length_a   1.000
_cell.length_b   1.000
_cell.length_c   1.000
_cell.angle_alpha   90.00
_cell.angle_beta   90.00
_cell.angle_gamma   90.00
#
_symmetry.space_group_name_H-M   'P 1'
#
loop_
_entity.id
_entity.type
_entity.pdbx_description
1 polymer ?
#
loop_
_entity_poly.entity_id
_entity_poly.type
_entity_poly.pdbx_seq_one_letter_code
_entity_poly.pdbx_strand_id
1 'polypeptide(L)'
;MDPNPSGNYFSYAEHQDPNVREPWKYQLQRLVQLGVMALEFACKEGKNPDGLVQAGSIRLIEILTHANSWNCFSKVSSQTAATEQLCLQQLGLRTRLYPIAGHLVREQALQAKDANQHALEGVLRLSLRPLFKLSGEEKRTVAVRFLEEVLTTASLVTHLPVGLVEVIASVEVVDALLDAALSSDASLENVNPKDCSNWEGSTALCVAFNLINLFDKATKESKAEIEPRIYLIYLQALRKHFAQGVDDLRAANSKPEYESVLLQMQPLLNRSWFQRFLVATHSSSYTEKVEAQDSFVLVACVYYSLIELLVICHGATGKEAVVAMIPALNVLAFTPGIQQSLWFQAAKMLRIPGEIPAEVASAAKVAVWDIEELHGGVREITESGPLSAVFGLFCRTYNHLLLVLDDDDFFDRQEPFTIPQLQAITAALNTLVYRSIIRTEAPKWKNNQSEESQFPSLLSDATTLLRSLYDRDCRRSFCPPDLWLAPADCGPQIGTDSSGPCGKEIISQVLKTCPQTMRFEERASIFRETVIDAKLRHRPHPMPFFGQDMVVPITIHRGTELEDAYSHLLGLSTDRLRTRWMVSFVNEQGLEEAGLDGGGLLKELLTEVSKKGFDPRYGLFESNADGEIYPSPAAENVEHGLELLEVMGKMIGKAVFEGVLVEVSLANFFAANLLGRYSYLDSLPSFDKDLHRNLVRLKQYEGDAAELCLDFTIEEMVFGKRVVHELRPGGKDIPVTNENKLQYVHLVAHWKLNKSMGKVMGAFARGFYSVVEPQWLQIFSVKELTQLLSGGHFEVDLDDLRAHTKYSGGYQDGSRAIRMFWKVLSTFSSEEMQRFLRFVTSCPRPPLLGFKHLTPPFTIHKVVEDTTPLLQFSDLERLPTASTCNNMLKLPNYRKESTLRDKMLYAIGANAGFDLS
;
A
#
# COMPACT_ATOMS: atom_id res chain seq x y z
N MET A 1 -28.78 34.24 58.02
CA MET A 1 -28.18 35.42 57.36
C MET A 1 -26.72 35.07 57.17
N ASP A 2 -26.27 34.99 55.92
CA ASP A 2 -24.85 35.12 55.56
C ASP A 2 -24.62 36.58 55.12
N PRO A 3 -23.39 37.16 55.15
CA PRO A 3 -22.15 36.53 54.69
C PRO A 3 -20.85 36.77 55.51
N ASN A 4 -19.94 35.78 55.40
CA ASN A 4 -18.45 35.70 55.36
C ASN A 4 -17.60 37.02 55.25
N PRO A 5 -16.23 37.01 55.36
CA PRO A 5 -15.25 35.93 55.60
C PRO A 5 -14.04 36.29 56.51
N SER A 6 -13.13 35.33 56.69
CA SER A 6 -11.73 35.43 57.15
C SER A 6 -11.44 35.44 58.66
N GLY A 7 -10.65 34.45 59.10
CA GLY A 7 -10.07 34.43 60.45
C GLY A 7 -9.72 33.05 60.98
N ASN A 8 -8.59 32.49 60.52
CA ASN A 8 -7.89 31.39 61.16
C ASN A 8 -7.74 31.64 62.67
N TYR A 9 -8.28 30.77 63.53
CA TYR A 9 -7.78 30.57 64.89
C TYR A 9 -8.11 29.15 65.37
N PHE A 10 -7.11 28.27 65.35
CA PHE A 10 -6.86 27.32 66.43
C PHE A 10 -5.36 27.04 66.47
N SER A 11 -4.61 27.92 67.16
CA SER A 11 -3.34 27.53 67.77
C SER A 11 -3.65 26.96 69.14
N TYR A 12 -3.39 25.67 69.36
CA TYR A 12 -3.25 25.15 70.71
C TYR A 12 -1.79 24.82 70.95
N ALA A 13 -1.23 25.54 71.92
CA ALA A 13 0.14 25.46 72.37
C ALA A 13 0.45 24.08 72.98
N GLU A 14 1.67 23.65 72.73
CA GLU A 14 2.32 22.45 73.27
C GLU A 14 2.32 22.46 74.81
N HIS A 15 1.59 21.51 75.41
CA HIS A 15 1.95 20.92 76.70
C HIS A 15 1.87 19.39 76.52
N GLN A 16 3.01 18.81 76.16
CA GLN A 16 3.21 17.36 76.14
C GLN A 16 3.41 16.86 77.58
N ASP A 17 2.48 16.03 78.05
CA ASP A 17 2.74 15.11 79.15
C ASP A 17 3.48 13.88 78.59
N PRO A 18 4.74 13.61 78.99
CA PRO A 18 5.57 12.57 78.38
C PRO A 18 5.14 11.13 78.73
N ASN A 19 4.09 10.92 79.53
CA ASN A 19 3.64 9.58 79.93
C ASN A 19 2.37 9.06 79.26
N VAL A 20 1.80 9.76 78.27
CA VAL A 20 0.68 9.24 77.47
C VAL A 20 1.19 8.68 76.14
N ARG A 21 1.37 7.36 76.06
CA ARG A 21 1.58 6.66 74.78
C ARG A 21 0.35 6.84 73.90
N GLU A 22 0.50 7.67 72.87
CA GLU A 22 -0.40 7.86 71.72
C GLU A 22 -1.78 8.49 72.00
N PRO A 23 -1.85 9.80 72.35
CA PRO A 23 -3.12 10.53 72.56
C PRO A 23 -4.00 10.60 71.30
N TRP A 24 -3.40 10.58 70.11
CA TRP A 24 -4.09 10.72 68.83
C TRP A 24 -4.92 9.48 68.47
N LYS A 25 -4.52 8.27 68.88
CA LYS A 25 -5.30 7.04 68.67
C LYS A 25 -6.64 7.11 69.39
N TYR A 26 -6.64 7.59 70.63
CA TYR A 26 -7.84 7.75 71.44
C TYR A 26 -8.77 8.82 70.85
N GLN A 27 -8.21 9.91 70.31
CA GLN A 27 -8.99 10.97 69.65
C GLN A 27 -9.61 10.51 68.31
N LEU A 28 -8.88 9.75 67.50
CA LEU A 28 -9.39 9.20 66.24
C LEU A 28 -10.52 8.18 66.50
N GLN A 29 -10.33 7.32 67.50
CA GLN A 29 -11.32 6.32 67.90
C GLN A 29 -12.61 6.98 68.42
N ARG A 30 -12.49 8.11 69.13
CA ARG A 30 -13.62 8.91 69.61
C ARG A 30 -14.36 9.63 68.48
N LEU A 31 -13.64 10.14 67.48
CA LEU A 31 -14.21 10.78 66.29
C LEU A 31 -14.99 9.78 65.42
N VAL A 32 -14.46 8.57 65.25
CA VAL A 32 -15.16 7.47 64.56
C VAL A 32 -16.40 7.04 65.35
N GLN A 33 -16.30 6.87 66.68
CA GLN A 33 -17.48 6.57 67.52
C GLN A 33 -18.55 7.65 67.47
N LEU A 34 -18.16 8.93 67.47
CA LEU A 34 -19.09 10.06 67.33
C LEU A 34 -19.77 10.10 65.96
N GLY A 35 -19.04 9.77 64.88
CA GLY A 35 -19.60 9.67 63.53
C GLY A 35 -20.60 8.52 63.39
N VAL A 36 -20.31 7.36 63.99
CA VAL A 36 -21.21 6.20 64.03
C VAL A 36 -22.46 6.49 64.87
N MET A 37 -22.32 7.11 66.05
CA MET A 37 -23.45 7.53 66.88
C MET A 37 -24.34 8.58 66.19
N ALA A 38 -23.75 9.50 65.42
CA ALA A 38 -24.51 10.49 64.64
C ALA A 38 -25.32 9.85 63.50
N LEU A 39 -24.77 8.82 62.85
CA LEU A 39 -25.46 8.04 61.82
C LEU A 39 -26.59 7.17 62.42
N GLU A 40 -26.37 6.57 63.59
CA GLU A 40 -27.42 5.84 64.34
C GLU A 40 -28.56 6.76 64.78
N PHE A 41 -28.25 7.97 65.25
CA PHE A 41 -29.25 8.96 65.65
C PHE A 41 -30.07 9.47 64.46
N ALA A 42 -29.41 9.73 63.32
CA ALA A 42 -30.08 10.14 62.08
C ALA A 42 -31.03 9.06 61.51
N CYS A 43 -30.64 7.78 61.58
CA CYS A 43 -31.49 6.67 61.15
C CYS A 43 -32.70 6.47 62.07
N LYS A 44 -32.57 6.73 63.38
CA LYS A 44 -33.69 6.64 64.34
C LYS A 44 -34.72 7.76 64.21
N GLU A 45 -34.33 8.93 63.70
CA GLU A 45 -35.25 10.06 63.47
C GLU A 45 -35.93 10.07 62.09
N GLY A 46 -35.70 9.05 61.24
CA GLY A 46 -36.37 8.94 59.94
C GLY A 46 -35.98 10.02 58.93
N LYS A 47 -34.84 10.70 59.12
CA LYS A 47 -34.31 11.67 58.14
C LYS A 47 -33.59 10.92 57.02
N ASN A 48 -33.73 11.42 55.79
CA ASN A 48 -33.21 10.80 54.59
C ASN A 48 -31.69 10.52 54.71
N PRO A 49 -31.25 9.25 54.75
CA PRO A 49 -29.87 8.88 55.08
C PRO A 49 -28.84 9.29 54.01
N ASP A 50 -29.28 9.60 52.79
CA ASP A 50 -28.38 9.79 51.65
C ASP A 50 -27.49 11.05 51.78
N GLY A 51 -28.01 12.16 52.31
CA GLY A 51 -27.23 13.40 52.50
C GLY A 51 -26.30 13.37 53.72
N LEU A 52 -26.67 12.65 54.77
CA LEU A 52 -25.90 12.55 56.03
C LEU A 52 -24.77 11.52 55.94
N VAL A 53 -24.97 10.42 55.20
CA VAL A 53 -23.90 9.46 54.89
C VAL A 53 -22.85 10.10 54.00
N GLN A 54 -23.23 10.87 52.97
CA GLN A 54 -22.26 11.62 52.15
C GLN A 54 -21.47 12.64 52.99
N ALA A 55 -22.14 13.52 53.74
CA ALA A 55 -21.47 14.56 54.53
C ALA A 55 -20.60 13.99 55.68
N GLY A 56 -21.05 12.91 56.33
CA GLY A 56 -20.32 12.25 57.41
C GLY A 56 -19.10 11.48 56.91
N SER A 57 -19.22 10.82 55.75
CA SER A 57 -18.11 10.09 55.12
C SER A 57 -17.05 11.05 54.60
N ILE A 58 -17.45 12.13 53.90
CA ILE A 58 -16.55 13.14 53.34
C ILE A 58 -15.71 13.82 54.44
N ARG A 59 -16.31 14.17 55.60
CA ARG A 59 -15.56 14.77 56.71
C ARG A 59 -14.59 13.80 57.41
N LEU A 60 -14.96 12.52 57.51
CA LEU A 60 -14.07 11.50 58.07
C LEU A 60 -12.89 11.23 57.11
N ILE A 61 -13.14 11.37 55.80
CA ILE A 61 -12.16 11.30 54.73
C ILE A 61 -11.21 12.52 54.74
N GLU A 62 -11.72 13.75 54.88
CA GLU A 62 -10.91 14.98 55.03
C GLU A 62 -9.94 14.90 56.23
N ILE A 63 -10.38 14.29 57.33
CA ILE A 63 -9.56 14.09 58.54
C ILE A 63 -8.44 13.07 58.28
N LEU A 64 -8.70 12.04 57.46
CA LEU A 64 -7.72 11.01 57.11
C LEU A 64 -6.73 11.48 56.02
N THR A 65 -7.16 12.35 55.10
CA THR A 65 -6.29 12.93 54.05
C THR A 65 -5.39 14.06 54.59
N HIS A 66 -5.82 14.84 55.58
CA HIS A 66 -4.96 15.84 56.24
C HIS A 66 -3.86 15.23 57.11
N ALA A 67 -4.01 13.97 57.57
CA ALA A 67 -3.00 13.26 58.35
C ALA A 67 -1.94 12.64 57.42
N ASN A 68 -1.01 13.48 56.95
CA ASN A 68 0.04 13.24 55.95
C ASN A 68 1.06 12.10 56.27
N SER A 69 0.62 10.91 56.68
CA SER A 69 1.45 9.81 57.19
C SER A 69 1.05 8.45 56.60
N TRP A 70 1.66 8.10 55.47
CA TRP A 70 1.50 6.82 54.76
C TRP A 70 1.81 5.58 55.63
N ASN A 71 2.56 5.74 56.73
CA ASN A 71 2.90 4.67 57.67
C ASN A 71 1.76 4.27 58.65
N CYS A 72 0.67 5.03 58.71
CA CYS A 72 -0.43 4.76 59.65
C CYS A 72 -1.43 3.71 59.13
N PHE A 73 -1.58 3.57 57.81
CA PHE A 73 -2.60 2.71 57.20
C PHE A 73 -2.34 1.20 57.44
N SER A 74 -1.07 0.78 57.45
CA SER A 74 -0.70 -0.63 57.68
C SER A 74 -0.92 -1.12 59.11
N LYS A 75 -0.98 -0.20 60.10
CA LYS A 75 -1.22 -0.55 61.52
C LYS A 75 -2.70 -0.44 61.93
N VAL A 76 -3.49 0.38 61.24
CA VAL A 76 -4.94 0.49 61.45
C VAL A 76 -5.69 -0.77 60.98
N SER A 77 -5.12 -1.54 60.04
CA SER A 77 -5.75 -2.74 59.43
C SER A 77 -6.07 -3.88 60.41
N SER A 78 -5.53 -3.86 61.63
CA SER A 78 -5.78 -4.90 62.64
C SER A 78 -6.96 -4.59 63.56
N GLN A 79 -7.34 -3.31 63.71
CA GLN A 79 -8.46 -2.88 64.55
C GLN A 79 -9.72 -2.53 63.75
N THR A 80 -9.60 -2.18 62.47
CA THR A 80 -10.75 -1.95 61.58
C THR A 80 -11.56 -3.21 61.32
N ALA A 81 -10.95 -4.41 61.31
CA ALA A 81 -11.68 -5.65 61.05
C ALA A 81 -12.86 -5.91 62.01
N ALA A 82 -12.76 -5.47 63.27
CA ALA A 82 -13.82 -5.63 64.28
C ALA A 82 -14.93 -4.57 64.14
N THR A 83 -14.57 -3.33 63.78
CA THR A 83 -15.53 -2.24 63.53
C THR A 83 -16.25 -2.43 62.19
N GLU A 84 -15.52 -2.94 61.19
CA GLU A 84 -16.01 -3.32 59.87
C GLU A 84 -16.98 -4.51 60.00
N GLN A 85 -16.68 -5.53 60.81
CA GLN A 85 -17.63 -6.61 61.12
C GLN A 85 -18.92 -6.09 61.78
N LEU A 86 -18.83 -5.09 62.67
CA LEU A 86 -19.99 -4.50 63.33
C LEU A 86 -20.87 -3.70 62.36
N CYS A 87 -20.27 -2.85 61.52
CA CYS A 87 -20.98 -2.10 60.47
C CYS A 87 -21.56 -3.02 59.37
N LEU A 88 -20.85 -4.10 59.03
CA LEU A 88 -21.29 -5.10 58.03
C LEU A 88 -22.38 -6.05 58.54
N GLN A 89 -22.53 -6.21 59.86
CA GLN A 89 -23.59 -7.03 60.48
C GLN A 89 -24.86 -6.25 60.82
N GLN A 90 -24.78 -4.98 61.22
CA GLN A 90 -25.93 -4.27 61.79
C GLN A 90 -26.70 -3.35 60.83
N LEU A 91 -26.15 -2.95 59.68
CA LEU A 91 -26.73 -1.84 58.90
C LEU A 91 -27.22 -2.18 57.48
N GLY A 92 -27.04 -3.39 56.95
CA GLY A 92 -27.45 -3.69 55.55
C GLY A 92 -26.77 -2.79 54.49
N LEU A 93 -25.78 -1.97 54.87
CA LEU A 93 -25.08 -0.98 54.03
C LEU A 93 -24.03 -1.60 53.10
N ARG A 94 -24.04 -2.94 52.93
CA ARG A 94 -23.04 -3.69 52.14
C ARG A 94 -22.93 -3.19 50.69
N THR A 95 -24.02 -2.73 50.09
CA THR A 95 -24.02 -2.21 48.70
C THR A 95 -23.69 -0.72 48.58
N ARG A 96 -23.63 0.02 49.70
CA ARG A 96 -23.44 1.48 49.74
C ARG A 96 -22.02 1.91 50.13
N LEU A 97 -21.28 1.09 50.86
CA LEU A 97 -19.92 1.40 51.34
C LEU A 97 -18.81 1.15 50.29
N TYR A 98 -18.97 0.15 49.43
CA TYR A 98 -17.95 -0.19 48.42
C TYR A 98 -17.82 0.82 47.26
N PRO A 99 -18.89 1.46 46.77
CA PRO A 99 -18.75 2.59 45.83
C PRO A 99 -17.93 3.73 46.44
N ILE A 100 -18.18 4.04 47.71
CA ILE A 100 -17.43 5.07 48.46
C ILE A 100 -15.96 4.66 48.60
N ALA A 101 -15.69 3.38 48.87
CA ALA A 101 -14.32 2.85 48.92
C ALA A 101 -13.62 2.91 47.55
N GLY A 102 -14.33 2.59 46.45
CA GLY A 102 -13.83 2.70 45.08
C GLY A 102 -13.48 4.14 44.71
N HIS A 103 -14.39 5.08 44.97
CA HIS A 103 -14.17 6.53 44.76
C HIS A 103 -12.99 7.05 45.61
N LEU A 104 -12.83 6.56 46.85
CA LEU A 104 -11.71 6.95 47.71
C LEU A 104 -10.38 6.44 47.18
N VAL A 105 -10.33 5.19 46.71
CA VAL A 105 -9.14 4.60 46.08
C VAL A 105 -8.76 5.37 44.81
N ARG A 106 -9.76 5.75 44.01
CA ARG A 106 -9.59 6.60 42.81
C ARG A 106 -8.99 7.96 43.13
N GLU A 107 -9.58 8.71 44.07
CA GLU A 107 -9.07 10.02 44.51
C GLU A 107 -7.64 9.94 45.08
N GLN A 108 -7.34 8.90 45.86
CA GLN A 108 -5.99 8.69 46.40
C GLN A 108 -4.97 8.33 45.32
N ALA A 109 -5.38 7.57 44.30
CA ALA A 109 -4.52 7.25 43.15
C ALA A 109 -4.21 8.50 42.31
N LEU A 110 -5.20 9.38 42.10
CA LEU A 110 -5.02 10.65 41.38
C LEU A 110 -4.07 11.61 42.11
N GLN A 111 -4.05 11.58 43.44
CA GLN A 111 -3.15 12.41 44.27
C GLN A 111 -1.72 11.83 44.38
N ALA A 112 -1.53 10.53 44.14
CA ALA A 112 -0.25 9.86 44.22
C ALA A 112 0.55 10.02 42.91
N LYS A 113 1.30 11.12 42.77
CA LYS A 113 2.31 11.26 41.69
C LYS A 113 3.41 10.21 41.85
N ASP A 114 3.36 9.14 41.06
CA ASP A 114 4.35 8.07 40.77
C ASP A 114 5.12 7.36 41.92
N ALA A 115 5.22 7.93 43.11
CA ALA A 115 6.23 7.57 44.12
C ALA A 115 5.79 6.53 45.16
N ASN A 116 4.56 6.01 45.13
CA ASN A 116 4.05 5.10 46.18
C ASN A 116 3.17 3.93 45.67
N GLN A 117 3.58 3.32 44.55
CA GLN A 117 2.85 2.22 43.90
C GLN A 117 2.63 0.98 44.78
N HIS A 118 3.60 0.60 45.65
CA HIS A 118 3.47 -0.54 46.56
C HIS A 118 2.42 -0.36 47.66
N ALA A 119 2.22 0.87 48.13
CA ALA A 119 1.20 1.17 49.14
C ALA A 119 -0.21 1.11 48.54
N LEU A 120 -0.36 1.56 47.29
CA LEU A 120 -1.60 1.46 46.53
C LEU A 120 -2.04 0.00 46.31
N GLU A 121 -1.09 -0.88 45.97
CA GLU A 121 -1.33 -2.33 45.88
C GLU A 121 -1.80 -2.94 47.21
N GLY A 122 -1.19 -2.52 48.33
CA GLY A 122 -1.59 -2.96 49.67
C GLY A 122 -3.01 -2.54 50.04
N VAL A 123 -3.39 -1.30 49.71
CA VAL A 123 -4.75 -0.76 49.91
C VAL A 123 -5.75 -1.53 49.05
N LEU A 124 -5.47 -1.73 47.77
CA LEU A 124 -6.33 -2.52 46.87
C LEU A 124 -6.53 -3.95 47.41
N ARG A 125 -5.46 -4.65 47.80
CA ARG A 125 -5.58 -6.02 48.36
C ARG A 125 -6.42 -6.09 49.64
N LEU A 126 -6.31 -5.09 50.51
CA LEU A 126 -7.09 -5.02 51.76
C LEU A 126 -8.56 -4.71 51.48
N SER A 127 -8.86 -3.73 50.62
CA SER A 127 -10.22 -3.35 50.21
C SER A 127 -10.95 -4.46 49.46
N LEU A 128 -10.22 -5.31 48.74
CA LEU A 128 -10.77 -6.43 47.97
C LEU A 128 -10.94 -7.71 48.81
N ARG A 129 -10.28 -7.83 49.96
CA ARG A 129 -10.32 -9.02 50.84
C ARG A 129 -11.73 -9.43 51.29
N PRO A 130 -12.65 -8.50 51.60
CA PRO A 130 -14.03 -8.82 51.94
C PRO A 130 -14.87 -9.39 50.78
N LEU A 131 -14.59 -8.98 49.53
CA LEU A 131 -15.30 -9.49 48.34
C LEU A 131 -15.11 -11.00 48.19
N PHE A 132 -13.95 -11.54 48.57
CA PHE A 132 -13.68 -12.98 48.54
C PHE A 132 -14.46 -13.79 49.58
N LYS A 133 -15.10 -13.14 50.56
CA LYS A 133 -15.94 -13.79 51.59
C LYS A 133 -17.44 -13.74 51.29
N LEU A 134 -17.85 -12.97 50.27
CA LEU A 134 -19.23 -12.91 49.81
C LEU A 134 -19.56 -14.13 48.92
N SER A 135 -20.81 -14.53 48.85
CA SER A 135 -21.28 -15.64 48.00
C SER A 135 -22.45 -15.21 47.12
N GLY A 136 -22.48 -15.70 45.87
CA GLY A 136 -23.61 -15.49 44.96
C GLY A 136 -23.78 -14.03 44.50
N GLU A 137 -25.04 -13.59 44.43
CA GLU A 137 -25.47 -12.31 43.85
C GLU A 137 -24.94 -11.07 44.61
N GLU A 138 -24.78 -11.16 45.94
CA GLU A 138 -24.20 -10.06 46.74
C GLU A 138 -22.74 -9.77 46.36
N LYS A 139 -21.94 -10.82 46.12
CA LYS A 139 -20.55 -10.67 45.67
C LYS A 139 -20.49 -9.95 44.32
N ARG A 140 -21.44 -10.27 43.43
CA ARG A 140 -21.57 -9.69 42.09
C ARG A 140 -21.91 -8.21 42.14
N THR A 141 -23.00 -7.82 42.81
CA THR A 141 -23.43 -6.40 42.88
C THR A 141 -22.36 -5.49 43.49
N VAL A 142 -21.67 -5.98 44.52
CA VAL A 142 -20.62 -5.21 45.21
C VAL A 142 -19.35 -5.12 44.38
N ALA A 143 -18.96 -6.20 43.69
CA ALA A 143 -17.83 -6.19 42.77
C ALA A 143 -18.03 -5.20 41.62
N VAL A 144 -19.21 -5.20 40.99
CA VAL A 144 -19.54 -4.31 39.86
C VAL A 144 -19.37 -2.84 40.25
N ARG A 145 -19.99 -2.40 41.34
CA ARG A 145 -19.93 -0.97 41.75
C ARG A 145 -18.56 -0.52 42.22
N PHE A 146 -17.76 -1.43 42.79
CA PHE A 146 -16.37 -1.12 43.16
C PHE A 146 -15.50 -0.99 41.90
N LEU A 147 -15.65 -1.92 40.97
CA LEU A 147 -14.88 -1.98 39.74
C LEU A 147 -15.22 -0.83 38.78
N GLU A 148 -16.46 -0.33 38.78
CA GLU A 148 -16.88 0.85 38.01
C GLU A 148 -16.04 2.10 38.36
N GLU A 149 -15.73 2.32 39.63
CA GLU A 149 -14.88 3.45 40.08
C GLU A 149 -13.38 3.19 39.90
N VAL A 150 -12.93 1.94 39.97
CA VAL A 150 -11.49 1.60 39.87
C VAL A 150 -11.03 1.46 38.41
N LEU A 151 -11.86 0.88 37.53
CA LEU A 151 -11.53 0.61 36.13
C LEU A 151 -11.54 1.87 35.24
N THR A 152 -12.00 3.01 35.75
CA THR A 152 -11.89 4.31 35.07
C THR A 152 -10.51 4.96 35.22
N THR A 153 -9.63 4.40 36.06
CA THR A 153 -8.31 4.97 36.35
C THR A 153 -7.20 3.98 36.00
N ALA A 154 -6.47 4.24 34.90
CA ALA A 154 -5.51 3.31 34.32
C ALA A 154 -4.36 2.88 35.26
N SER A 155 -3.93 3.77 36.17
CA SER A 155 -2.84 3.48 37.13
C SER A 155 -3.18 2.40 38.15
N LEU A 156 -4.47 2.20 38.47
CA LEU A 156 -4.93 1.25 39.49
C LEU A 156 -4.98 -0.19 38.98
N VAL A 157 -5.11 -0.38 37.67
CA VAL A 157 -5.43 -1.66 37.03
C VAL A 157 -4.23 -2.60 37.01
N THR A 158 -3.03 -2.06 36.79
CA THR A 158 -1.77 -2.81 36.81
C THR A 158 -1.47 -3.41 38.19
N HIS A 159 -2.10 -2.91 39.25
CA HIS A 159 -1.90 -3.34 40.64
C HIS A 159 -3.04 -4.21 41.18
N LEU A 160 -4.07 -4.50 40.38
CA LEU A 160 -5.12 -5.43 40.77
C LEU A 160 -4.55 -6.86 40.91
N PRO A 161 -4.90 -7.59 42.00
CA PRO A 161 -4.44 -8.96 42.21
C PRO A 161 -5.10 -9.93 41.23
N VAL A 162 -4.34 -10.91 40.72
CA VAL A 162 -4.83 -11.90 39.73
C VAL A 162 -6.02 -12.71 40.24
N GLY A 163 -6.14 -12.97 41.54
CA GLY A 163 -7.32 -13.63 42.11
C GLY A 163 -8.64 -12.86 41.92
N LEU A 164 -8.59 -11.55 41.63
CA LEU A 164 -9.77 -10.77 41.27
C LEU A 164 -10.23 -11.04 39.84
N VAL A 165 -9.33 -11.51 38.97
CA VAL A 165 -9.63 -11.85 37.57
C VAL A 165 -10.65 -12.98 37.52
N GLU A 166 -10.59 -13.97 38.42
CA GLU A 166 -11.60 -15.04 38.50
C GLU A 166 -13.00 -14.53 38.87
N VAL A 167 -13.08 -13.43 39.64
CA VAL A 167 -14.35 -12.80 40.02
C VAL A 167 -14.87 -11.93 38.87
N ILE A 168 -13.97 -11.20 38.20
CA ILE A 168 -14.28 -10.37 37.04
C ILE A 168 -14.64 -11.24 35.83
N ALA A 169 -14.05 -12.42 35.66
CA ALA A 169 -14.30 -13.36 34.56
C ALA A 169 -15.65 -14.08 34.67
N SER A 170 -16.45 -13.80 35.69
CA SER A 170 -17.83 -14.26 35.69
C SER A 170 -18.64 -13.41 34.70
N VAL A 171 -19.21 -14.07 33.67
CA VAL A 171 -20.13 -13.53 32.65
C VAL A 171 -21.06 -12.45 33.21
N GLU A 172 -21.56 -12.76 34.39
CA GLU A 172 -22.47 -11.99 35.19
C GLU A 172 -21.94 -10.63 35.71
N VAL A 173 -20.70 -10.57 36.20
CA VAL A 173 -20.05 -9.33 36.65
C VAL A 173 -19.64 -8.48 35.45
N VAL A 174 -19.20 -9.14 34.37
CA VAL A 174 -18.90 -8.50 33.09
C VAL A 174 -20.16 -7.77 32.60
N ASP A 175 -21.28 -8.47 32.38
CA ASP A 175 -22.52 -7.88 31.85
C ASP A 175 -22.97 -6.62 32.63
N ALA A 176 -22.88 -6.65 33.95
CA ALA A 176 -23.31 -5.53 34.80
C ALA A 176 -22.34 -4.32 34.78
N LEU A 177 -21.04 -4.55 34.63
CA LEU A 177 -20.06 -3.46 34.41
C LEU A 177 -20.27 -2.78 33.06
N LEU A 178 -20.72 -3.55 32.07
CA LEU A 178 -20.91 -3.09 30.70
C LEU A 178 -22.19 -2.27 30.55
N ASP A 179 -23.29 -2.70 31.17
CA ASP A 179 -24.55 -1.93 31.22
C ASP A 179 -24.34 -0.57 31.92
N ALA A 180 -23.55 -0.56 33.00
CA ALA A 180 -23.20 0.66 33.72
C ALA A 180 -22.35 1.60 32.86
N ALA A 181 -21.33 1.06 32.18
CA ALA A 181 -20.47 1.82 31.28
C ALA A 181 -21.24 2.43 30.09
N LEU A 182 -22.09 1.65 29.41
CA LEU A 182 -22.86 2.08 28.24
C LEU A 182 -23.96 3.10 28.61
N SER A 183 -24.55 2.99 29.80
CA SER A 183 -25.58 3.93 30.28
C SER A 183 -25.00 5.28 30.75
N SER A 184 -23.77 5.30 31.29
CA SER A 184 -23.09 6.55 31.67
C SER A 184 -22.74 7.45 30.48
N ASP A 185 -22.48 6.84 29.33
CA ASP A 185 -22.06 7.43 28.07
C ASP A 185 -23.19 8.21 27.34
N ALA A 186 -24.44 8.11 27.80
CA ALA A 186 -25.60 8.83 27.25
C ALA A 186 -25.64 10.33 27.63
N SER A 187 -24.73 10.79 28.50
CA SER A 187 -24.67 12.17 29.01
C SER A 187 -23.67 13.08 28.26
N LEU A 188 -22.98 12.56 27.25
CA LEU A 188 -21.91 13.25 26.50
C LEU A 188 -22.40 14.26 25.44
N GLU A 189 -23.71 14.44 25.24
CA GLU A 189 -24.26 15.43 24.28
C GLU A 189 -23.94 16.90 24.65
N ASN A 190 -23.38 17.18 25.84
CA ASN A 190 -23.14 18.54 26.34
C ASN A 190 -21.65 18.92 26.54
N VAL A 191 -20.69 18.13 26.06
CA VAL A 191 -19.26 18.47 26.21
C VAL A 191 -18.80 19.35 25.05
N ASN A 192 -18.25 20.52 25.38
CA ASN A 192 -17.79 21.53 24.42
C ASN A 192 -16.56 21.01 23.65
N PRO A 193 -16.61 20.90 22.31
CA PRO A 193 -15.56 20.26 21.50
C PRO A 193 -14.20 20.99 21.44
N LYS A 194 -14.03 22.11 22.15
CA LYS A 194 -12.78 22.90 22.18
C LYS A 194 -11.82 22.54 23.33
N ASP A 195 -12.26 21.75 24.31
CA ASP A 195 -11.43 21.34 25.45
C ASP A 195 -10.84 19.93 25.21
N CYS A 196 -9.77 19.85 24.41
CA CYS A 196 -9.11 18.59 24.03
C CYS A 196 -8.44 17.84 25.20
N SER A 197 -8.36 18.44 26.40
CA SER A 197 -7.85 17.79 27.62
C SER A 197 -8.88 16.88 28.32
N ASN A 198 -10.15 16.88 27.89
CA ASN A 198 -11.24 16.08 28.47
C ASN A 198 -11.54 14.77 27.71
N TRP A 199 -10.65 14.35 26.79
CA TRP A 199 -10.82 13.13 26.01
C TRP A 199 -10.59 11.83 26.82
N GLU A 200 -10.35 11.93 28.13
CA GLU A 200 -10.51 10.83 29.11
C GLU A 200 -11.99 10.41 29.35
N GLY A 201 -12.94 11.07 28.67
CA GLY A 201 -14.36 11.13 29.04
C GLY A 201 -15.27 9.96 28.69
N SER A 202 -14.79 8.84 28.12
CA SER A 202 -15.63 7.64 28.06
C SER A 202 -15.16 6.56 29.01
N THR A 203 -15.92 6.50 30.09
CA THR A 203 -15.92 5.43 31.08
C THR A 203 -15.85 4.06 30.40
N ALA A 204 -16.60 3.84 29.31
CA ALA A 204 -16.68 2.54 28.64
C ALA A 204 -15.38 2.09 27.96
N LEU A 205 -14.68 2.98 27.26
CA LEU A 205 -13.43 2.62 26.58
C LEU A 205 -12.29 2.42 27.59
N CYS A 206 -12.19 3.28 28.60
CA CYS A 206 -11.23 3.12 29.69
C CYS A 206 -11.45 1.81 30.45
N VAL A 207 -12.71 1.51 30.81
CA VAL A 207 -13.08 0.26 31.51
C VAL A 207 -12.74 -0.96 30.65
N ALA A 208 -13.10 -0.97 29.36
CA ALA A 208 -12.83 -2.10 28.48
C ALA A 208 -11.33 -2.31 28.20
N PHE A 209 -10.56 -1.25 27.94
CA PHE A 209 -9.10 -1.31 27.76
C PHE A 209 -8.40 -1.84 29.03
N ASN A 210 -8.81 -1.35 30.19
CA ASN A 210 -8.26 -1.75 31.47
C ASN A 210 -8.61 -3.21 31.82
N LEU A 211 -9.82 -3.65 31.50
CA LEU A 211 -10.19 -5.07 31.61
C LEU A 211 -9.27 -5.92 30.71
N ILE A 212 -9.05 -5.54 29.45
CA ILE A 212 -8.17 -6.30 28.54
C ILE A 212 -6.74 -6.39 29.08
N ASN A 213 -6.16 -5.29 29.55
CA ASN A 213 -4.81 -5.30 30.13
C ASN A 213 -4.74 -6.20 31.38
N LEU A 214 -5.78 -6.18 32.21
CA LEU A 214 -5.89 -7.03 33.38
C LEU A 214 -5.98 -8.52 33.00
N PHE A 215 -6.76 -8.84 31.96
CA PHE A 215 -6.91 -10.19 31.43
C PHE A 215 -5.65 -10.68 30.70
N ASP A 216 -4.94 -9.84 29.93
CA ASP A 216 -3.65 -10.20 29.31
C ASP A 216 -2.57 -10.45 30.38
N LYS A 217 -2.55 -9.64 31.45
CA LYS A 217 -1.70 -9.90 32.62
C LYS A 217 -2.02 -11.26 33.26
N ALA A 218 -3.31 -11.61 33.39
CA ALA A 218 -3.74 -12.88 33.96
C ALA A 218 -3.44 -14.10 33.07
N THR A 219 -3.59 -13.98 31.74
CA THR A 219 -3.28 -15.08 30.81
C THR A 219 -1.81 -15.51 30.87
N LYS A 220 -0.89 -14.57 31.12
CA LYS A 220 0.55 -14.86 31.32
C LYS A 220 0.85 -15.56 32.64
N GLU A 221 0.01 -15.40 33.67
CA GLU A 221 0.26 -15.89 35.03
C GLU A 221 -0.59 -17.11 35.44
N SER A 222 -1.80 -17.33 34.88
CA SER A 222 -2.74 -18.35 35.36
C SER A 222 -3.39 -19.27 34.30
N LYS A 223 -3.07 -19.15 33.01
CA LYS A 223 -3.73 -19.90 31.90
C LYS A 223 -5.27 -19.74 31.84
N ALA A 224 -5.84 -18.68 32.42
CA ALA A 224 -7.27 -18.40 32.29
C ALA A 224 -7.60 -17.92 30.85
N GLU A 225 -8.58 -18.55 30.18
CA GLU A 225 -9.08 -18.07 28.88
C GLU A 225 -9.94 -16.81 29.07
N ILE A 226 -9.73 -15.81 28.22
CA ILE A 226 -10.50 -14.57 28.23
C ILE A 226 -11.88 -14.84 27.64
N GLU A 227 -12.95 -14.45 28.34
CA GLU A 227 -14.32 -14.61 27.85
C GLU A 227 -14.53 -13.84 26.54
N PRO A 228 -15.01 -14.48 25.45
CA PRO A 228 -15.19 -13.86 24.13
C PRO A 228 -15.98 -12.53 24.14
N ARG A 229 -16.93 -12.38 25.07
CA ARG A 229 -17.76 -11.17 25.23
C ARG A 229 -16.96 -9.91 25.55
N ILE A 230 -15.86 -10.03 26.30
CA ILE A 230 -15.01 -8.89 26.69
C ILE A 230 -14.39 -8.26 25.44
N TYR A 231 -13.97 -9.09 24.49
CA TYR A 231 -13.43 -8.61 23.22
C TYR A 231 -14.47 -7.91 22.37
N LEU A 232 -15.69 -8.47 22.26
CA LEU A 232 -16.77 -7.87 21.48
C LEU A 232 -17.12 -6.47 21.97
N ILE A 233 -17.12 -6.27 23.28
CA ILE A 233 -17.55 -5.01 23.86
C ILE A 233 -16.44 -3.97 23.83
N TYR A 234 -15.18 -4.39 23.97
CA TYR A 234 -14.06 -3.53 23.64
C TYR A 234 -14.13 -3.05 22.18
N LEU A 235 -14.45 -3.94 21.23
CA LEU A 235 -14.63 -3.55 19.83
C LEU A 235 -15.85 -2.64 19.61
N GLN A 236 -16.95 -2.84 20.34
CA GLN A 236 -18.11 -1.93 20.27
C GLN A 236 -17.79 -0.55 20.83
N ALA A 237 -17.10 -0.47 21.96
CA ALA A 237 -16.62 0.78 22.55
C ALA A 237 -15.66 1.50 21.59
N LEU A 238 -14.66 0.79 21.07
CA LEU A 238 -13.72 1.32 20.07
C LEU A 238 -14.43 1.84 18.83
N ARG A 239 -15.42 1.11 18.30
CA ARG A 239 -16.18 1.55 17.12
C ARG A 239 -16.88 2.88 17.37
N LYS A 240 -17.56 3.02 18.51
CA LYS A 240 -18.26 4.27 18.88
C LYS A 240 -17.27 5.43 19.02
N HIS A 241 -16.15 5.18 19.70
CA HIS A 241 -15.06 6.14 19.89
C HIS A 241 -14.41 6.59 18.60
N PHE A 242 -14.04 5.65 17.74
CA PHE A 242 -13.37 5.97 16.49
C PHE A 242 -14.31 6.62 15.48
N ALA A 243 -15.59 6.23 15.43
CA ALA A 243 -16.56 6.91 14.57
C ALA A 243 -16.70 8.40 14.96
N GLN A 244 -16.84 8.67 16.26
CA GLN A 244 -16.93 10.05 16.77
C GLN A 244 -15.62 10.83 16.51
N GLY A 245 -14.47 10.22 16.80
CA GLY A 245 -13.16 10.86 16.61
C GLY A 245 -12.82 11.17 15.14
N VAL A 246 -13.22 10.31 14.19
CA VAL A 246 -13.03 10.57 12.74
C VAL A 246 -13.86 11.77 12.29
N ASP A 247 -15.12 11.87 12.70
CA ASP A 247 -16.02 12.95 12.30
C ASP A 247 -15.61 14.29 12.94
N ASP A 248 -15.22 14.27 14.21
CA ASP A 248 -14.72 15.45 14.94
C ASP A 248 -13.41 15.97 14.31
N LEU A 249 -12.49 15.08 13.92
CA LEU A 249 -11.24 15.47 13.27
C LEU A 249 -11.44 16.10 11.89
N ARG A 250 -12.36 15.53 11.10
CA ARG A 250 -12.72 16.09 9.78
C ARG A 250 -13.31 17.49 9.92
N ALA A 251 -14.01 17.78 11.03
CA ALA A 251 -14.55 19.09 11.33
C ALA A 251 -13.52 20.08 11.91
N ALA A 252 -12.57 19.59 12.72
CA ALA A 252 -11.70 20.44 13.54
C ALA A 252 -10.47 21.02 12.82
N ASN A 253 -10.06 20.46 11.67
CA ASN A 253 -8.94 20.91 10.82
C ASN A 253 -7.64 21.29 11.60
N SER A 254 -7.42 20.69 12.77
CA SER A 254 -6.31 20.93 13.68
C SER A 254 -5.77 19.58 14.17
N LYS A 255 -4.45 19.49 14.37
CA LYS A 255 -3.75 18.27 14.84
C LYS A 255 -3.79 18.22 16.38
N PRO A 256 -4.59 17.36 17.02
CA PRO A 256 -4.52 17.10 18.46
C PRO A 256 -3.31 16.21 18.80
N GLU A 257 -2.91 16.24 20.07
CA GLU A 257 -1.92 15.34 20.68
C GLU A 257 -2.51 13.91 20.79
N TYR A 258 -2.39 13.13 19.73
CA TYR A 258 -2.97 11.77 19.61
C TYR A 258 -2.13 10.64 20.24
N GLU A 259 -1.04 10.96 20.95
CA GLU A 259 -0.16 9.95 21.55
C GLU A 259 -0.90 9.03 22.55
N SER A 260 -1.84 9.57 23.33
CA SER A 260 -2.62 8.80 24.31
C SER A 260 -3.57 7.78 23.67
N VAL A 261 -4.21 8.14 22.55
CA VAL A 261 -5.10 7.25 21.78
C VAL A 261 -4.29 6.16 21.08
N LEU A 262 -3.12 6.49 20.52
CA LEU A 262 -2.22 5.51 19.91
C LEU A 262 -1.70 4.48 20.93
N LEU A 263 -1.45 4.90 22.17
CA LEU A 263 -1.10 4.00 23.29
C LEU A 263 -2.22 3.00 23.59
N GLN A 264 -3.49 3.44 23.57
CA GLN A 264 -4.65 2.58 23.79
C GLN A 264 -4.90 1.59 22.62
N MET A 265 -4.27 1.82 21.47
CA MET A 265 -4.37 0.98 20.26
C MET A 265 -3.34 -0.16 20.21
N GLN A 266 -2.31 -0.15 21.07
CA GLN A 266 -1.24 -1.17 21.03
C GLN A 266 -1.74 -2.64 21.05
N PRO A 267 -2.79 -3.02 21.80
CA PRO A 267 -3.29 -4.39 21.78
C PRO A 267 -3.82 -4.83 20.41
N LEU A 268 -4.47 -3.94 19.67
CA LEU A 268 -4.98 -4.22 18.30
C LEU A 268 -3.84 -4.36 17.29
N LEU A 269 -2.69 -3.76 17.57
CA LEU A 269 -1.50 -3.88 16.72
C LEU A 269 -0.67 -5.14 17.05
N ASN A 270 -1.10 -5.94 18.03
CA ASN A 270 -0.46 -7.19 18.41
C ASN A 270 -1.14 -8.39 17.73
N ARG A 271 -0.42 -9.07 16.85
CA ARG A 271 -0.93 -10.23 16.09
C ARG A 271 -1.32 -11.41 16.98
N SER A 272 -0.57 -11.69 18.05
CA SER A 272 -0.88 -12.77 18.99
C SER A 272 -2.18 -12.52 19.75
N TRP A 273 -2.45 -11.25 20.09
CA TRP A 273 -3.70 -10.83 20.70
C TRP A 273 -4.87 -11.02 19.72
N PHE A 274 -4.68 -10.56 18.47
CA PHE A 274 -5.70 -10.65 17.44
C PHE A 274 -6.04 -12.11 17.06
N GLN A 275 -5.04 -13.00 16.98
CA GLN A 275 -5.27 -14.42 16.74
C GLN A 275 -6.04 -15.09 17.88
N ARG A 276 -5.70 -14.78 19.15
CA ARG A 276 -6.45 -15.27 20.32
C ARG A 276 -7.91 -14.82 20.27
N PHE A 277 -8.14 -13.56 19.89
CA PHE A 277 -9.49 -13.03 19.67
C PHE A 277 -10.26 -13.81 18.59
N LEU A 278 -9.66 -14.04 17.41
CA LEU A 278 -10.32 -14.79 16.33
C LEU A 278 -10.69 -16.20 16.78
N VAL A 279 -9.75 -16.92 17.40
CA VAL A 279 -10.00 -18.27 17.92
C VAL A 279 -11.16 -18.26 18.92
N ALA A 280 -11.18 -17.30 19.85
CA ALA A 280 -12.25 -17.15 20.84
C ALA A 280 -13.63 -16.87 20.20
N THR A 281 -13.68 -16.08 19.12
CA THR A 281 -14.94 -15.85 18.38
C THR A 281 -15.41 -17.05 17.57
N HIS A 282 -14.50 -17.95 17.18
CA HIS A 282 -14.82 -19.17 16.42
C HIS A 282 -15.07 -20.41 17.28
N SER A 283 -14.52 -20.48 18.51
CA SER A 283 -14.50 -21.69 19.35
C SER A 283 -15.72 -21.87 20.27
N SER A 284 -16.59 -20.88 20.42
CA SER A 284 -17.66 -20.95 21.44
C SER A 284 -18.91 -21.69 20.96
N SER A 285 -19.47 -22.51 21.87
CA SER A 285 -20.80 -23.12 21.79
C SER A 285 -21.96 -22.10 21.88
N TYR A 286 -21.72 -20.86 21.46
CA TYR A 286 -22.62 -19.71 21.55
C TYR A 286 -23.29 -19.38 20.21
N THR A 287 -23.02 -20.18 19.16
CA THR A 287 -23.55 -20.05 17.79
C THR A 287 -25.04 -20.38 17.63
N GLU A 288 -25.88 -20.21 18.66
CA GLU A 288 -27.32 -20.43 18.53
C GLU A 288 -28.14 -19.16 18.24
N LYS A 289 -27.58 -17.95 18.34
CA LYS A 289 -28.32 -16.73 17.96
C LYS A 289 -27.40 -15.64 17.41
N VAL A 290 -27.42 -15.44 16.07
CA VAL A 290 -27.19 -14.20 15.30
C VAL A 290 -25.85 -13.42 15.49
N GLU A 291 -25.10 -13.55 16.57
CA GLU A 291 -24.06 -12.58 16.98
C GLU A 291 -22.66 -12.81 16.35
N ALA A 292 -22.32 -14.02 15.88
CA ALA A 292 -20.98 -14.32 15.36
C ALA A 292 -20.66 -13.71 13.98
N GLN A 293 -21.67 -13.38 13.17
CA GLN A 293 -21.47 -12.66 11.90
C GLN A 293 -21.29 -11.15 12.12
N ASP A 294 -21.97 -10.59 13.11
CA ASP A 294 -21.86 -9.16 13.46
C ASP A 294 -20.51 -8.85 14.12
N SER A 295 -19.90 -9.82 14.81
CA SER A 295 -18.58 -9.65 15.43
C SER A 295 -17.46 -9.43 14.42
N PHE A 296 -17.44 -10.15 13.30
CA PHE A 296 -16.40 -9.98 12.28
C PHE A 296 -16.54 -8.66 11.51
N VAL A 297 -17.79 -8.26 11.20
CA VAL A 297 -18.07 -6.94 10.61
C VAL A 297 -17.67 -5.82 11.56
N LEU A 298 -17.90 -5.99 12.86
CA LEU A 298 -17.48 -5.04 13.89
C LEU A 298 -15.96 -4.87 13.92
N VAL A 299 -15.20 -5.98 13.86
CA VAL A 299 -13.72 -5.95 13.76
C VAL A 299 -13.29 -5.17 12.53
N ALA A 300 -13.89 -5.46 11.37
CA ALA A 300 -13.55 -4.77 10.14
C ALA A 300 -13.85 -3.26 10.23
N CYS A 301 -14.99 -2.88 10.83
CA CYS A 301 -15.32 -1.48 11.11
C CYS A 301 -14.26 -0.81 12.00
N VAL A 302 -13.88 -1.46 13.09
CA VAL A 302 -12.89 -0.90 14.05
C VAL A 302 -11.55 -0.69 13.36
N TYR A 303 -11.02 -1.69 12.65
CA TYR A 303 -9.73 -1.56 11.96
C TYR A 303 -9.79 -0.59 10.79
N TYR A 304 -10.91 -0.52 10.07
CA TYR A 304 -11.07 0.48 9.01
C TYR A 304 -11.04 1.90 9.59
N SER A 305 -11.79 2.17 10.64
CA SER A 305 -11.76 3.45 11.36
C SER A 305 -10.38 3.74 11.96
N LEU A 306 -9.68 2.73 12.46
CA LEU A 306 -8.32 2.83 12.97
C LEU A 306 -7.35 3.34 11.90
N ILE A 307 -7.41 2.74 10.73
CA ILE A 307 -6.54 3.08 9.60
C ILE A 307 -6.87 4.50 9.11
N GLU A 308 -8.15 4.86 9.01
CA GLU A 308 -8.56 6.23 8.66
C GLU A 308 -8.05 7.26 9.68
N LEU A 309 -8.17 6.98 10.99
CA LEU A 309 -7.63 7.84 12.04
C LEU A 309 -6.11 8.02 11.90
N LEU A 310 -5.37 6.93 11.70
CA LEU A 310 -3.91 6.98 11.52
C LEU A 310 -3.51 7.88 10.35
N VAL A 311 -4.27 7.84 9.24
CA VAL A 311 -4.07 8.72 8.07
C VAL A 311 -4.35 10.18 8.42
N ILE A 312 -5.47 10.46 9.11
CA ILE A 312 -5.87 11.83 9.45
C ILE A 312 -4.85 12.45 10.43
N CYS A 313 -4.46 11.73 11.48
CA CYS A 313 -3.55 12.22 12.52
C CYS A 313 -2.15 12.56 11.98
N HIS A 314 -1.64 11.77 11.03
CA HIS A 314 -0.31 11.96 10.44
C HIS A 314 -0.31 12.81 9.15
N GLY A 315 -1.46 13.38 8.80
CA GLY A 315 -1.67 14.23 7.63
C GLY A 315 -1.91 13.45 6.33
N ALA A 316 -2.93 13.87 5.57
CA ALA A 316 -3.42 13.19 4.37
C ALA A 316 -2.39 13.04 3.21
N THR A 317 -1.23 13.70 3.27
CA THR A 317 -0.28 13.77 2.16
C THR A 317 1.15 13.29 2.50
N GLY A 318 1.34 12.61 3.65
CA GLY A 318 2.67 12.26 4.16
C GLY A 318 3.13 10.82 3.91
N LYS A 319 4.46 10.63 3.77
CA LYS A 319 5.14 9.33 4.01
C LYS A 319 4.87 8.80 5.42
N GLU A 320 4.64 9.70 6.37
CA GLU A 320 4.40 9.39 7.79
C GLU A 320 3.06 8.67 8.00
N ALA A 321 1.99 9.08 7.30
CA ALA A 321 0.69 8.40 7.34
C ALA A 321 0.77 6.96 6.83
N VAL A 322 1.51 6.73 5.75
CA VAL A 322 1.74 5.37 5.22
C VAL A 322 2.47 4.52 6.25
N VAL A 323 3.52 5.04 6.89
CA VAL A 323 4.27 4.33 7.93
C VAL A 323 3.40 3.99 9.14
N ALA A 324 2.51 4.91 9.55
CA ALA A 324 1.63 4.73 10.70
C ALA A 324 0.61 3.59 10.51
N MET A 325 0.16 3.32 9.28
CA MET A 325 -0.81 2.24 8.99
C MET A 325 -0.18 0.84 8.93
N ILE A 326 1.12 0.73 8.63
CA ILE A 326 1.81 -0.56 8.38
C ILE A 326 1.60 -1.58 9.51
N PRO A 327 1.70 -1.23 10.80
CA PRO A 327 1.47 -2.20 11.88
C PRO A 327 0.07 -2.83 11.82
N ALA A 328 -0.98 -2.03 11.61
CA ALA A 328 -2.35 -2.52 11.52
C ALA A 328 -2.55 -3.41 10.28
N LEU A 329 -1.98 -3.00 9.14
CA LEU A 329 -2.03 -3.79 7.91
C LEU A 329 -1.26 -5.12 8.05
N ASN A 330 -0.10 -5.13 8.70
CA ASN A 330 0.68 -6.35 8.95
C ASN A 330 -0.12 -7.37 9.78
N VAL A 331 -0.82 -6.93 10.84
CA VAL A 331 -1.64 -7.82 11.66
C VAL A 331 -2.72 -8.49 10.82
N LEU A 332 -3.47 -7.71 10.04
CA LEU A 332 -4.59 -8.23 9.26
C LEU A 332 -4.16 -9.03 8.03
N ALA A 333 -3.26 -8.48 7.23
CA ALA A 333 -2.81 -9.09 5.98
C ALA A 333 -2.12 -10.44 6.21
N PHE A 334 -1.33 -10.56 7.28
CA PHE A 334 -0.53 -11.75 7.56
C PHE A 334 -1.22 -12.75 8.49
N THR A 335 -2.44 -12.47 8.99
CA THR A 335 -3.19 -13.44 9.76
C THR A 335 -3.93 -14.41 8.82
N PRO A 336 -3.70 -15.74 8.93
CA PRO A 336 -4.34 -16.72 8.05
C PRO A 336 -5.87 -16.63 8.08
N GLY A 337 -6.52 -16.87 6.94
CA GLY A 337 -7.99 -16.89 6.81
C GLY A 337 -8.66 -15.51 6.74
N ILE A 338 -8.03 -14.43 7.25
CA ILE A 338 -8.64 -13.09 7.27
C ILE A 338 -9.03 -12.58 5.89
N GLN A 339 -8.17 -12.78 4.89
CA GLN A 339 -8.44 -12.31 3.52
C GLN A 339 -9.68 -12.99 2.94
N GLN A 340 -9.80 -14.31 3.09
CA GLN A 340 -10.97 -15.06 2.65
C GLN A 340 -12.23 -14.58 3.40
N SER A 341 -12.17 -14.43 4.72
CA SER A 341 -13.30 -13.96 5.52
C SER A 341 -13.76 -12.56 5.12
N LEU A 342 -12.84 -11.62 4.88
CA LEU A 342 -13.16 -10.27 4.41
C LEU A 342 -13.84 -10.29 3.03
N TRP A 343 -13.29 -11.06 2.08
CA TRP A 343 -13.86 -11.19 0.74
C TRP A 343 -15.26 -11.82 0.76
N PHE A 344 -15.42 -12.99 1.38
CA PHE A 344 -16.73 -13.68 1.40
C PHE A 344 -17.79 -12.88 2.14
N GLN A 345 -17.41 -12.15 3.20
CA GLN A 345 -18.34 -11.26 3.89
C GLN A 345 -18.73 -10.07 3.01
N ALA A 346 -17.77 -9.45 2.31
CA ALA A 346 -18.08 -8.37 1.36
C ALA A 346 -18.96 -8.87 0.22
N ALA A 347 -18.64 -10.02 -0.38
CA ALA A 347 -19.41 -10.62 -1.48
C ALA A 347 -20.86 -10.90 -1.05
N LYS A 348 -21.05 -11.46 0.15
CA LYS A 348 -22.38 -11.69 0.75
C LYS A 348 -23.17 -10.39 0.93
N MET A 349 -22.53 -9.33 1.44
CA MET A 349 -23.18 -8.03 1.65
C MET A 349 -23.52 -7.33 0.32
N LEU A 350 -22.67 -7.49 -0.70
CA LEU A 350 -22.89 -7.02 -2.07
C LEU A 350 -23.90 -7.87 -2.85
N ARG A 351 -24.25 -9.06 -2.34
CA ARG A 351 -25.10 -10.07 -3.00
C ARG A 351 -24.52 -10.61 -4.31
N ILE A 352 -23.19 -10.69 -4.39
CA ILE A 352 -22.46 -11.22 -5.54
C ILE A 352 -21.88 -12.61 -5.20
N PRO A 353 -21.61 -13.47 -6.20
CA PRO A 353 -20.96 -14.75 -5.96
C PRO A 353 -19.52 -14.55 -5.46
N GLY A 354 -19.12 -15.32 -4.45
CA GLY A 354 -17.75 -15.30 -3.91
C GLY A 354 -16.71 -15.97 -4.81
N GLU A 355 -17.15 -16.75 -5.79
CA GLU A 355 -16.32 -17.40 -6.81
C GLU A 355 -17.10 -17.60 -8.10
N ILE A 356 -16.40 -17.57 -9.24
CA ILE A 356 -16.99 -17.85 -10.56
C ILE A 356 -16.50 -19.23 -11.01
N PRO A 357 -17.38 -20.24 -11.14
CA PRO A 357 -16.96 -21.59 -11.53
C PRO A 357 -16.22 -21.60 -12.87
N ALA A 358 -15.18 -22.44 -12.99
CA ALA A 358 -14.34 -22.51 -14.18
C ALA A 358 -15.12 -22.85 -15.46
N GLU A 359 -16.17 -23.67 -15.35
CA GLU A 359 -17.07 -24.00 -16.47
C GLU A 359 -17.77 -22.74 -17.00
N VAL A 360 -18.28 -21.91 -16.09
CA VAL A 360 -18.91 -20.63 -16.43
C VAL A 360 -17.88 -19.68 -17.03
N ALA A 361 -16.69 -19.57 -16.44
CA ALA A 361 -15.61 -18.72 -16.94
C ALA A 361 -15.15 -19.11 -18.37
N SER A 362 -15.07 -20.41 -18.67
CA SER A 362 -14.64 -20.92 -19.98
C SER A 362 -15.68 -20.75 -21.09
N ALA A 363 -16.97 -20.75 -20.73
CA ALA A 363 -18.10 -20.57 -21.65
C ALA A 363 -18.65 -19.13 -21.66
N ALA A 364 -18.09 -18.26 -20.80
CA ALA A 364 -18.59 -16.91 -20.55
C ALA A 364 -18.49 -16.02 -21.79
N LYS A 365 -19.57 -15.27 -22.04
CA LYS A 365 -19.53 -14.03 -22.84
C LYS A 365 -19.19 -12.86 -21.91
N VAL A 366 -18.80 -11.72 -22.48
CA VAL A 366 -18.46 -10.48 -21.77
C VAL A 366 -19.47 -10.12 -20.63
N ALA A 367 -20.75 -10.45 -20.80
CA ALA A 367 -21.81 -10.21 -19.81
C ALA A 367 -21.63 -10.91 -18.44
N VAL A 368 -20.89 -12.02 -18.35
CA VAL A 368 -20.61 -12.70 -17.06
C VAL A 368 -19.68 -11.86 -16.17
N TRP A 369 -18.86 -11.03 -16.80
CA TRP A 369 -17.82 -10.24 -16.14
C TRP A 369 -18.30 -8.83 -15.76
N ASP A 370 -19.49 -8.42 -16.21
CA ASP A 370 -20.16 -7.18 -15.83
C ASP A 370 -21.16 -7.45 -14.70
N ILE A 371 -20.79 -7.10 -13.47
CA ILE A 371 -21.57 -7.41 -12.27
C ILE A 371 -22.70 -6.38 -12.08
N GLU A 372 -23.95 -6.78 -12.36
CA GLU A 372 -25.13 -5.89 -12.31
C GLU A 372 -25.30 -5.21 -10.95
N GLU A 373 -25.06 -5.93 -9.85
CA GLU A 373 -25.17 -5.41 -8.48
C GLU A 373 -24.20 -4.26 -8.18
N LEU A 374 -23.15 -4.10 -8.99
CA LEU A 374 -22.11 -3.06 -8.83
C LEU A 374 -22.25 -1.91 -9.82
N HIS A 375 -23.32 -1.87 -10.61
CA HIS A 375 -23.57 -0.77 -11.55
C HIS A 375 -23.71 0.58 -10.85
N GLY A 376 -24.08 0.57 -9.57
CA GLY A 376 -24.08 1.71 -8.65
C GLY A 376 -22.76 2.46 -8.50
N GLY A 377 -21.65 1.79 -8.77
CA GLY A 377 -20.32 2.30 -8.42
C GLY A 377 -20.12 2.39 -6.91
N VAL A 378 -19.03 3.05 -6.50
CA VAL A 378 -18.62 3.19 -5.10
C VAL A 378 -19.64 3.97 -4.26
N ARG A 379 -20.45 4.85 -4.87
CA ARG A 379 -21.43 5.68 -4.16
C ARG A 379 -22.46 4.84 -3.39
N GLU A 380 -23.03 3.82 -4.03
CA GLU A 380 -24.01 2.93 -3.40
C GLU A 380 -23.38 2.08 -2.27
N ILE A 381 -22.08 1.78 -2.37
CA ILE A 381 -21.35 1.07 -1.31
C ILE A 381 -21.11 1.98 -0.11
N THR A 382 -20.69 3.22 -0.33
CA THR A 382 -20.35 4.18 0.73
C THR A 382 -21.54 4.59 1.59
N GLU A 383 -22.76 4.53 1.05
CA GLU A 383 -23.99 4.76 1.83
C GLU A 383 -24.21 3.70 2.91
N SER A 384 -23.67 2.50 2.73
CA SER A 384 -23.71 1.41 3.71
C SER A 384 -22.40 1.36 4.52
N GLY A 385 -22.35 2.13 5.62
CA GLY A 385 -21.15 2.29 6.46
C GLY A 385 -20.36 1.00 6.75
N PRO A 386 -21.00 -0.11 7.19
CA PRO A 386 -20.30 -1.37 7.44
C PRO A 386 -19.72 -2.04 6.19
N LEU A 387 -20.38 -1.95 5.02
CA LEU A 387 -19.89 -2.57 3.80
C LEU A 387 -18.66 -1.84 3.27
N SER A 388 -18.70 -0.51 3.28
CA SER A 388 -17.56 0.33 2.91
C SER A 388 -16.33 -0.03 3.75
N ALA A 389 -16.51 -0.23 5.06
CA ALA A 389 -15.45 -0.65 5.95
C ALA A 389 -14.90 -2.06 5.62
N VAL A 390 -15.77 -3.06 5.45
CA VAL A 390 -15.36 -4.44 5.14
C VAL A 390 -14.64 -4.50 3.79
N PHE A 391 -15.22 -3.92 2.75
CA PHE A 391 -14.69 -3.96 1.39
C PHE A 391 -13.43 -3.09 1.23
N GLY A 392 -13.39 -1.91 1.86
CA GLY A 392 -12.19 -1.07 1.89
C GLY A 392 -11.03 -1.73 2.64
N LEU A 393 -11.32 -2.37 3.78
CA LEU A 393 -10.32 -3.12 4.54
C LEU A 393 -9.80 -4.33 3.75
N PHE A 394 -10.68 -5.05 3.04
CA PHE A 394 -10.29 -6.09 2.10
C PHE A 394 -9.30 -5.55 1.06
N CYS A 395 -9.65 -4.44 0.38
CA CYS A 395 -8.80 -3.85 -0.64
C CYS A 395 -7.40 -3.49 -0.12
N ARG A 396 -7.33 -2.80 1.03
CA ARG A 396 -6.05 -2.38 1.64
C ARG A 396 -5.21 -3.56 2.10
N THR A 397 -5.82 -4.50 2.82
CA THR A 397 -5.08 -5.61 3.43
C THR A 397 -4.67 -6.66 2.40
N TYR A 398 -5.48 -6.89 1.37
CA TYR A 398 -5.10 -7.80 0.29
C TYR A 398 -3.98 -7.20 -0.56
N ASN A 399 -4.06 -5.91 -0.89
CA ASN A 399 -2.97 -5.21 -1.58
C ASN A 399 -1.66 -5.24 -0.78
N HIS A 400 -1.74 -5.11 0.55
CA HIS A 400 -0.59 -5.24 1.44
C HIS A 400 -0.04 -6.68 1.51
N LEU A 401 -0.91 -7.69 1.44
CA LEU A 401 -0.49 -9.10 1.38
C LEU A 401 0.23 -9.42 0.06
N LEU A 402 -0.22 -8.87 -1.07
CA LEU A 402 0.39 -9.08 -2.39
C LEU A 402 1.87 -8.65 -2.45
N LEU A 403 2.34 -7.83 -1.51
CA LEU A 403 3.74 -7.42 -1.39
C LEU A 403 4.69 -8.57 -1.00
N VAL A 404 4.17 -9.61 -0.33
CA VAL A 404 4.95 -10.76 0.17
C VAL A 404 4.49 -12.10 -0.41
N LEU A 405 3.40 -12.12 -1.18
CA LEU A 405 3.02 -13.30 -1.95
C LEU A 405 4.00 -13.51 -3.10
N ASP A 406 4.51 -14.73 -3.22
CA ASP A 406 5.31 -15.15 -4.36
C ASP A 406 4.41 -15.86 -5.39
N ASP A 407 4.99 -16.23 -6.52
CA ASP A 407 4.25 -16.85 -7.61
C ASP A 407 3.78 -18.27 -7.27
N ASP A 408 4.47 -19.00 -6.38
CA ASP A 408 4.06 -20.35 -5.93
C ASP A 408 2.77 -20.27 -5.10
N ASP A 409 2.75 -19.40 -4.08
CA ASP A 409 1.57 -19.21 -3.25
C ASP A 409 0.37 -18.71 -4.07
N PHE A 410 0.58 -17.73 -4.96
CA PHE A 410 -0.51 -17.10 -5.71
C PHE A 410 -1.06 -17.99 -6.84
N PHE A 411 -0.20 -18.61 -7.66
CA PHE A 411 -0.64 -19.33 -8.86
C PHE A 411 -0.74 -20.84 -8.66
N ASP A 412 0.19 -21.43 -7.92
CA ASP A 412 0.33 -22.89 -7.87
C ASP A 412 -0.42 -23.47 -6.66
N ARG A 413 -0.25 -22.90 -5.47
CA ARG A 413 -1.02 -23.25 -4.27
C ARG A 413 -2.39 -22.59 -4.22
N GLN A 414 -2.51 -21.41 -4.84
CA GLN A 414 -3.72 -20.59 -4.85
C GLN A 414 -4.17 -20.20 -3.44
N GLU A 415 -3.22 -19.70 -2.65
CA GLU A 415 -3.44 -19.19 -1.31
C GLU A 415 -3.19 -17.67 -1.27
N PRO A 416 -4.12 -16.87 -0.70
CA PRO A 416 -5.33 -17.31 0.01
C PRO A 416 -6.53 -17.58 -0.90
N PHE A 417 -6.48 -17.34 -2.21
CA PHE A 417 -7.65 -17.45 -3.09
C PHE A 417 -7.42 -18.39 -4.27
N THR A 418 -8.43 -19.21 -4.56
CA THR A 418 -8.47 -20.01 -5.78
C THR A 418 -8.60 -19.13 -7.02
N ILE A 419 -8.19 -19.62 -8.20
CA ILE A 419 -8.35 -18.87 -9.46
C ILE A 419 -9.81 -18.45 -9.71
N PRO A 420 -10.84 -19.31 -9.50
CA PRO A 420 -12.26 -18.92 -9.51
C PRO A 420 -12.62 -17.75 -8.59
N GLN A 421 -12.04 -17.70 -7.39
CA GLN A 421 -12.26 -16.62 -6.42
C GLN A 421 -11.54 -15.34 -6.87
N LEU A 422 -10.30 -15.44 -7.36
CA LEU A 422 -9.56 -14.32 -7.92
C LEU A 422 -10.27 -13.68 -9.12
N GLN A 423 -10.87 -14.49 -9.99
CA GLN A 423 -11.69 -14.02 -11.11
C GLN A 423 -12.93 -13.27 -10.62
N ALA A 424 -13.62 -13.78 -9.59
CA ALA A 424 -14.76 -13.08 -8.98
C ALA A 424 -14.37 -11.74 -8.35
N ILE A 425 -13.27 -11.71 -7.58
CA ILE A 425 -12.68 -10.49 -6.99
C ILE A 425 -12.37 -9.47 -8.09
N THR A 426 -11.71 -9.93 -9.15
CA THR A 426 -11.27 -9.07 -10.24
C THR A 426 -12.45 -8.50 -11.03
N ALA A 427 -13.44 -9.33 -11.37
CA ALA A 427 -14.65 -8.88 -12.06
C ALA A 427 -15.43 -7.84 -11.24
N ALA A 428 -15.55 -8.07 -9.92
CA ALA A 428 -16.18 -7.14 -9.00
C ALA A 428 -15.46 -5.79 -8.95
N LEU A 429 -14.12 -5.80 -8.77
CA LEU A 429 -13.30 -4.59 -8.75
C LEU A 429 -13.35 -3.84 -10.08
N ASN A 430 -13.22 -4.55 -11.21
CA ASN A 430 -13.18 -3.95 -12.54
C ASN A 430 -14.52 -3.27 -12.86
N THR A 431 -15.64 -3.96 -12.58
CA THR A 431 -16.99 -3.39 -12.72
C THR A 431 -17.16 -2.17 -11.82
N LEU A 432 -16.83 -2.29 -10.53
CA LEU A 432 -17.01 -1.22 -9.56
C LEU A 432 -16.24 0.05 -9.92
N VAL A 433 -14.96 -0.09 -10.25
CA VAL A 433 -14.07 1.04 -10.60
C VAL A 433 -14.56 1.71 -11.89
N TYR A 434 -14.83 0.93 -12.94
CA TYR A 434 -15.28 1.48 -14.22
C TYR A 434 -16.63 2.20 -14.11
N ARG A 435 -17.62 1.58 -13.45
CA ARG A 435 -18.97 2.17 -13.27
C ARG A 435 -18.94 3.43 -12.41
N SER A 436 -18.01 3.52 -11.45
CA SER A 436 -17.79 4.74 -10.66
C SER A 436 -17.30 5.92 -11.52
N ILE A 437 -16.48 5.66 -12.54
CA ILE A 437 -15.96 6.70 -13.43
C ILE A 437 -17.07 7.20 -14.36
N ILE A 438 -17.78 6.28 -15.04
CA ILE A 438 -18.79 6.64 -16.05
C ILE A 438 -20.01 7.35 -15.46
N ARG A 439 -20.38 7.04 -14.23
CA ARG A 439 -21.51 7.71 -13.54
C ARG A 439 -21.17 9.04 -12.92
N THR A 440 -19.91 9.48 -12.98
CA THR A 440 -19.56 10.84 -12.54
C THR A 440 -20.11 11.82 -13.58
N GLU A 441 -21.38 12.23 -13.42
CA GLU A 441 -21.93 13.37 -14.17
C GLU A 441 -20.92 14.52 -14.07
N ALA A 442 -20.48 15.06 -15.21
CA ALA A 442 -19.61 16.22 -15.23
C ALA A 442 -20.22 17.28 -14.30
N PRO A 443 -19.58 17.64 -13.18
CA PRO A 443 -20.14 18.62 -12.28
C PRO A 443 -20.30 19.89 -13.09
N LYS A 444 -21.51 20.48 -13.06
CA LYS A 444 -21.70 21.87 -13.49
C LYS A 444 -20.75 22.70 -12.64
N TRP A 445 -19.57 23.03 -13.19
CA TRP A 445 -18.56 23.82 -12.53
C TRP A 445 -19.14 25.21 -12.24
N LYS A 446 -19.72 25.35 -11.05
CA LYS A 446 -19.84 26.62 -10.36
C LYS A 446 -18.98 26.50 -9.12
N ASN A 447 -17.88 27.24 -9.16
CA ASN A 447 -17.05 27.69 -8.05
C ASN A 447 -17.65 27.38 -6.68
N ASN A 448 -17.15 26.32 -6.05
CA ASN A 448 -16.91 26.26 -4.61
C ASN A 448 -15.78 25.25 -4.40
N GLN A 449 -14.55 25.76 -4.34
CA GLN A 449 -13.43 25.05 -3.72
C GLN A 449 -13.75 24.95 -2.23
N SER A 450 -14.49 23.92 -1.82
CA SER A 450 -14.69 23.56 -0.40
C SER A 450 -15.41 22.21 -0.17
N GLU A 451 -15.64 21.41 -1.21
CA GLU A 451 -16.23 20.07 -1.08
C GLU A 451 -15.35 19.01 -1.75
N GLU A 452 -14.10 18.87 -1.31
CA GLU A 452 -13.38 17.59 -1.39
C GLU A 452 -13.97 16.65 -0.31
N SER A 453 -15.24 16.28 -0.45
CA SER A 453 -15.98 15.54 0.56
C SER A 453 -15.99 14.03 0.27
N GLN A 454 -15.55 13.28 1.29
CA GLN A 454 -15.99 11.94 1.72
C GLN A 454 -15.72 10.68 0.87
N PHE A 455 -15.47 10.76 -0.43
CA PHE A 455 -15.38 9.56 -1.29
C PHE A 455 -13.99 9.06 -1.79
N PRO A 456 -12.83 9.73 -1.57
CA PRO A 456 -11.59 9.34 -2.27
C PRO A 456 -10.88 8.08 -1.74
N SER A 457 -11.20 7.55 -0.56
CA SER A 457 -10.46 6.40 -0.02
C SER A 457 -10.83 5.08 -0.69
N LEU A 458 -12.11 4.71 -0.73
CA LEU A 458 -12.52 3.38 -1.22
C LEU A 458 -12.27 3.19 -2.73
N LEU A 459 -12.54 4.20 -3.56
CA LEU A 459 -12.25 4.12 -4.99
C LEU A 459 -10.74 4.00 -5.24
N SER A 460 -9.92 4.74 -4.48
CA SER A 460 -8.46 4.65 -4.56
C SER A 460 -7.94 3.28 -4.12
N ASP A 461 -8.46 2.73 -3.02
CA ASP A 461 -8.10 1.42 -2.50
C ASP A 461 -8.47 0.31 -3.50
N ALA A 462 -9.69 0.35 -4.04
CA ALA A 462 -10.17 -0.60 -5.05
C ALA A 462 -9.35 -0.50 -6.36
N THR A 463 -9.04 0.73 -6.81
CA THR A 463 -8.21 0.97 -8.00
C THR A 463 -6.79 0.43 -7.81
N THR A 464 -6.22 0.63 -6.61
CA THR A 464 -4.87 0.15 -6.29
C THR A 464 -4.82 -1.38 -6.30
N LEU A 465 -5.79 -2.03 -5.65
CA LEU A 465 -5.87 -3.50 -5.67
C LEU A 465 -6.11 -4.03 -7.10
N LEU A 466 -7.01 -3.41 -7.86
CA LEU A 466 -7.29 -3.80 -9.25
C LEU A 466 -6.04 -3.73 -10.12
N ARG A 467 -5.24 -2.66 -9.99
CA ARG A 467 -3.96 -2.52 -10.68
C ARG A 467 -2.95 -3.60 -10.27
N SER A 468 -2.83 -3.89 -8.97
CA SER A 468 -1.95 -4.95 -8.48
C SER A 468 -2.34 -6.34 -9.01
N LEU A 469 -3.64 -6.64 -9.11
CA LEU A 469 -4.13 -7.89 -9.70
C LEU A 469 -3.90 -7.93 -11.22
N TYR A 470 -4.10 -6.82 -11.92
CA TYR A 470 -3.81 -6.74 -13.35
C TYR A 470 -2.32 -6.91 -13.64
N ASP A 471 -1.45 -6.35 -12.80
CA ASP A 471 0.00 -6.54 -12.92
C ASP A 471 0.41 -7.99 -12.69
N ARG A 472 -0.24 -8.70 -11.76
CA ARG A 472 -0.05 -10.16 -11.57
C ARG A 472 -0.50 -10.95 -12.80
N ASP A 473 -1.67 -10.64 -13.35
CA ASP A 473 -2.20 -11.31 -14.55
C ASP A 473 -1.30 -11.06 -15.77
N CYS A 474 -0.79 -9.83 -15.88
CA CYS A 474 0.21 -9.48 -16.87
C CYS A 474 1.48 -10.31 -16.72
N ARG A 475 1.88 -10.78 -15.53
CA ARG A 475 3.04 -11.69 -15.39
C ARG A 475 2.70 -13.10 -15.85
N ARG A 476 1.72 -13.72 -15.21
CA ARG A 476 1.17 -15.05 -15.53
C ARG A 476 -0.35 -14.94 -15.51
N SER A 477 -0.98 -15.21 -16.65
CA SER A 477 -2.42 -15.02 -16.80
C SER A 477 -3.20 -16.00 -15.94
N PHE A 478 -4.20 -15.49 -15.23
CA PHE A 478 -5.21 -16.21 -14.47
C PHE A 478 -6.64 -15.75 -14.79
N CYS A 479 -6.80 -14.59 -15.40
CA CYS A 479 -8.07 -14.06 -15.89
C CYS A 479 -8.15 -14.18 -17.43
N PRO A 480 -9.33 -14.52 -17.99
CA PRO A 480 -9.52 -14.44 -19.44
C PRO A 480 -9.52 -12.96 -19.89
N PRO A 481 -9.06 -12.65 -21.12
CA PRO A 481 -8.99 -11.27 -21.62
C PRO A 481 -10.31 -10.49 -21.53
N ASP A 482 -11.43 -11.16 -21.82
CA ASP A 482 -12.77 -10.57 -21.78
C ASP A 482 -13.16 -10.04 -20.41
N LEU A 483 -12.61 -10.59 -19.32
CA LEU A 483 -12.85 -10.10 -17.96
C LEU A 483 -12.29 -8.69 -17.77
N TRP A 484 -11.08 -8.44 -18.29
CA TRP A 484 -10.43 -7.14 -18.18
C TRP A 484 -11.11 -6.08 -19.04
N LEU A 485 -11.61 -6.48 -20.22
CA LEU A 485 -12.33 -5.61 -21.15
C LEU A 485 -13.77 -5.32 -20.71
N ALA A 486 -14.37 -6.20 -19.90
CA ALA A 486 -15.65 -5.93 -19.26
C ALA A 486 -15.50 -4.92 -18.10
N PRO A 487 -16.47 -4.00 -17.91
CA PRO A 487 -17.74 -3.89 -18.62
C PRO A 487 -17.70 -2.92 -19.81
N ALA A 488 -16.53 -2.44 -20.22
CA ALA A 488 -16.39 -1.43 -21.27
C ALA A 488 -16.88 -1.93 -22.63
N ASP A 489 -16.53 -3.16 -23.00
CA ASP A 489 -17.01 -3.80 -24.24
C ASP A 489 -18.53 -4.11 -24.24
N CYS A 490 -19.19 -4.09 -23.08
CA CYS A 490 -20.65 -4.26 -22.93
C CYS A 490 -21.43 -2.93 -22.90
N GLY A 491 -20.73 -1.79 -22.84
CA GLY A 491 -21.32 -0.45 -22.80
C GLY A 491 -21.45 0.21 -24.18
N PRO A 492 -22.08 1.39 -24.29
CA PRO A 492 -22.05 2.16 -25.53
C PRO A 492 -20.60 2.33 -25.97
N GLN A 493 -20.29 1.78 -27.14
CA GLN A 493 -19.00 1.88 -27.80
C GLN A 493 -18.54 3.34 -27.70
N ILE A 494 -17.33 3.58 -27.20
CA ILE A 494 -16.70 4.90 -27.08
C ILE A 494 -16.46 5.53 -28.49
N GLY A 495 -17.13 5.05 -29.54
CA GLY A 495 -16.82 5.25 -30.95
C GLY A 495 -17.83 6.00 -31.83
N THR A 496 -18.97 6.52 -31.34
CA THR A 496 -19.86 7.30 -32.23
C THR A 496 -20.34 8.66 -31.71
N ASP A 497 -20.48 8.86 -30.40
CA ASP A 497 -20.92 10.15 -29.81
C ASP A 497 -19.85 10.87 -28.95
N SER A 498 -18.62 10.34 -28.92
CA SER A 498 -17.49 10.80 -28.08
C SER A 498 -16.74 12.03 -28.61
N SER A 499 -17.22 12.67 -29.67
CA SER A 499 -16.64 13.90 -30.22
C SER A 499 -16.91 15.15 -29.37
N GLY A 500 -17.82 15.06 -28.38
CA GLY A 500 -18.09 16.12 -27.40
C GLY A 500 -17.08 16.17 -26.24
N PRO A 501 -16.93 17.32 -25.55
CA PRO A 501 -15.98 17.49 -24.44
C PRO A 501 -16.22 16.53 -23.26
N CYS A 502 -17.46 16.07 -23.04
CA CYS A 502 -17.80 15.09 -22.00
C CYS A 502 -17.20 13.70 -22.27
N GLY A 503 -17.18 13.25 -23.53
CA GLY A 503 -16.63 11.95 -23.91
C GLY A 503 -15.11 11.88 -23.73
N LYS A 504 -14.40 12.96 -24.10
CA LYS A 504 -12.94 13.04 -23.91
C LYS A 504 -12.51 13.03 -22.45
N GLU A 505 -13.28 13.68 -21.57
CA GLU A 505 -12.98 13.67 -20.13
C GLU A 505 -13.18 12.27 -19.54
N ILE A 506 -14.25 11.56 -19.91
CA ILE A 506 -14.49 10.18 -19.45
C ILE A 506 -13.35 9.26 -19.90
N ILE A 507 -12.93 9.33 -21.17
CA ILE A 507 -11.80 8.54 -21.69
C ILE A 507 -10.52 8.83 -20.90
N SER A 508 -10.24 10.11 -20.64
CA SER A 508 -9.09 10.54 -19.82
C SER A 508 -9.13 9.93 -18.41
N GLN A 509 -10.30 9.91 -17.76
CA GLN A 509 -10.45 9.31 -16.43
C GLN A 509 -10.33 7.78 -16.44
N VAL A 510 -10.88 7.10 -17.46
CA VAL A 510 -10.73 5.65 -17.66
C VAL A 510 -9.27 5.29 -17.85
N LEU A 511 -8.54 5.98 -18.73
CA LEU A 511 -7.12 5.72 -18.97
C LEU A 511 -6.25 5.92 -17.71
N LYS A 512 -6.60 6.88 -16.85
CA LYS A 512 -5.88 7.13 -15.59
C LYS A 512 -6.15 6.07 -14.52
N THR A 513 -7.38 5.56 -14.48
CA THR A 513 -7.87 4.78 -13.33
C THR A 513 -7.92 3.28 -13.63
N CYS A 514 -8.51 2.89 -14.77
CA CYS A 514 -8.68 1.49 -15.18
C CYS A 514 -8.35 1.29 -16.68
N PRO A 515 -7.11 1.57 -17.11
CA PRO A 515 -6.74 1.48 -18.52
C PRO A 515 -6.97 0.08 -19.12
N GLN A 516 -6.87 -0.98 -18.33
CA GLN A 516 -7.04 -2.37 -18.74
C GLN A 516 -8.41 -2.69 -19.36
N THR A 517 -9.42 -1.84 -19.16
CA THR A 517 -10.73 -1.96 -19.81
C THR A 517 -10.73 -1.56 -21.28
N MET A 518 -9.60 -1.06 -21.77
CA MET A 518 -9.38 -0.72 -23.18
C MET A 518 -8.40 -1.73 -23.80
N ARG A 519 -8.43 -1.95 -25.11
CA ARG A 519 -7.43 -2.82 -25.74
C ARG A 519 -6.07 -2.12 -25.80
N PHE A 520 -4.99 -2.91 -25.80
CA PHE A 520 -3.65 -2.37 -25.87
C PHE A 520 -3.43 -1.52 -27.13
N GLU A 521 -3.95 -1.96 -28.28
CA GLU A 521 -3.81 -1.29 -29.57
C GLU A 521 -4.50 0.08 -29.56
N GLU A 522 -5.67 0.18 -28.93
CA GLU A 522 -6.41 1.43 -28.76
C GLU A 522 -5.62 2.40 -27.88
N ARG A 523 -5.11 1.94 -26.73
CA ARG A 523 -4.25 2.75 -25.84
C ARG A 523 -2.96 3.20 -26.54
N ALA A 524 -2.34 2.32 -27.31
CA ALA A 524 -1.14 2.64 -28.09
C ALA A 524 -1.43 3.69 -29.17
N SER A 525 -2.60 3.64 -29.83
CA SER A 525 -3.03 4.68 -30.77
C SER A 525 -3.20 6.03 -30.07
N ILE A 526 -3.90 6.07 -28.93
CA ILE A 526 -4.10 7.30 -28.15
C ILE A 526 -2.75 7.89 -27.69
N PHE A 527 -1.82 7.03 -27.26
CA PHE A 527 -0.45 7.46 -26.93
C PHE A 527 0.24 8.11 -28.13
N ARG A 528 0.17 7.50 -29.32
CA ARG A 528 0.78 8.05 -30.53
C ARG A 528 0.17 9.38 -30.95
N GLU A 529 -1.15 9.52 -30.84
CA GLU A 529 -1.85 10.79 -31.07
C GLU A 529 -1.39 11.87 -30.09
N THR A 530 -1.29 11.53 -28.79
CA THR A 530 -0.79 12.45 -27.74
C THR A 530 0.63 12.94 -28.03
N VAL A 531 1.50 12.04 -28.51
CA VAL A 531 2.87 12.37 -28.92
C VAL A 531 2.88 13.27 -30.17
N ILE A 532 2.03 13.02 -31.15
CA ILE A 532 1.90 13.86 -32.35
C ILE A 532 1.46 15.27 -31.95
N ASP A 533 0.46 15.40 -31.08
CA ASP A 533 -0.02 16.68 -30.56
C ASP A 533 1.07 17.40 -29.76
N ALA A 534 1.88 16.67 -28.98
CA ALA A 534 3.04 17.23 -28.31
C ALA A 534 4.07 17.75 -29.34
N LYS A 535 4.39 16.99 -30.39
CA LYS A 535 5.29 17.45 -31.46
C LYS A 535 4.76 18.72 -32.14
N LEU A 536 3.45 18.82 -32.39
CA LEU A 536 2.82 19.98 -33.02
C LEU A 536 2.85 21.22 -32.11
N ARG A 537 2.58 21.07 -30.80
CA ARG A 537 2.65 22.18 -29.83
C ARG A 537 4.05 22.78 -29.70
N HIS A 538 5.08 21.96 -29.87
CA HIS A 538 6.49 22.37 -29.81
C HIS A 538 7.06 22.72 -31.19
N ARG A 539 6.24 22.71 -32.26
CA ARG A 539 6.60 23.41 -33.50
C ARG A 539 6.39 24.91 -33.26
N PRO A 540 7.42 25.76 -33.39
CA PRO A 540 7.21 27.19 -33.31
C PRO A 540 6.23 27.63 -34.42
N HIS A 541 5.31 28.53 -34.11
CA HIS A 541 4.58 29.26 -35.14
C HIS A 541 5.62 29.96 -36.03
N PRO A 542 5.54 29.87 -37.36
CA PRO A 542 6.45 30.60 -38.23
C PRO A 542 6.25 32.10 -37.99
N MET A 543 7.14 32.71 -37.22
CA MET A 543 7.26 34.16 -37.17
C MET A 543 7.84 34.60 -38.52
N PRO A 544 7.17 35.49 -39.28
CA PRO A 544 7.50 35.75 -40.69
C PRO A 544 8.93 36.29 -40.97
N PHE A 545 9.72 36.61 -39.95
CA PHE A 545 11.02 37.27 -40.07
C PHE A 545 12.22 36.51 -39.46
N PHE A 546 12.00 35.39 -38.75
CA PHE A 546 13.09 34.55 -38.21
C PHE A 546 12.78 33.07 -38.47
N GLY A 547 12.80 32.69 -39.75
CA GLY A 547 12.53 31.34 -40.23
C GLY A 547 13.71 30.39 -40.08
N GLN A 548 13.97 29.93 -38.86
CA GLN A 548 14.64 28.65 -38.66
C GLN A 548 13.73 27.76 -37.82
N ASP A 549 13.33 26.61 -38.37
CA ASP A 549 12.86 25.49 -37.56
C ASP A 549 13.88 25.31 -36.43
N MET A 550 13.45 25.30 -35.16
CA MET A 550 14.33 25.04 -34.01
C MET A 550 14.76 23.57 -34.04
N VAL A 551 15.71 23.27 -34.92
CA VAL A 551 16.36 21.97 -35.02
C VAL A 551 17.53 21.94 -34.05
N VAL A 552 17.72 20.82 -33.37
CA VAL A 552 18.90 20.61 -32.50
C VAL A 552 19.98 19.93 -33.32
N PRO A 553 21.09 20.62 -33.67
CA PRO A 553 22.22 19.96 -34.30
C PRO A 553 22.93 19.08 -33.26
N ILE A 554 23.19 17.83 -33.63
CA ILE A 554 23.93 16.86 -32.82
C ILE A 554 25.02 16.27 -33.70
N THR A 555 26.27 16.48 -33.32
CA THR A 555 27.44 15.93 -34.03
C THR A 555 27.99 14.79 -33.20
N ILE A 556 28.20 13.62 -33.83
CA ILE A 556 28.74 12.44 -33.16
C ILE A 556 29.98 11.95 -33.90
N HIS A 557 31.08 11.79 -33.18
CA HIS A 557 32.30 11.18 -33.71
C HIS A 557 32.28 9.67 -33.45
N ARG A 558 32.65 8.89 -34.48
CA ARG A 558 32.81 7.45 -34.36
C ARG A 558 33.91 7.15 -33.34
N GLY A 559 33.62 6.28 -32.38
CA GLY A 559 34.52 5.94 -31.27
C GLY A 559 34.24 6.66 -29.95
N THR A 560 33.58 7.83 -29.95
CA THR A 560 33.26 8.63 -28.75
C THR A 560 31.77 9.00 -28.66
N GLU A 561 30.90 8.11 -29.15
CA GLU A 561 29.48 8.36 -29.36
C GLU A 561 28.74 8.61 -28.05
N LEU A 562 29.14 7.91 -26.98
CA LEU A 562 28.51 8.08 -25.66
C LEU A 562 28.92 9.41 -25.03
N GLU A 563 30.19 9.79 -25.15
CA GLU A 563 30.77 11.04 -24.65
C GLU A 563 30.23 12.26 -25.40
N ASP A 564 30.07 12.15 -26.72
CA ASP A 564 29.46 13.20 -27.54
C ASP A 564 27.96 13.34 -27.26
N ALA A 565 27.24 12.22 -27.14
CA ALA A 565 25.84 12.24 -26.72
C ALA A 565 25.68 12.86 -25.33
N TYR A 566 26.57 12.54 -24.39
CA TYR A 566 26.60 13.17 -23.08
C TYR A 566 26.77 14.70 -23.16
N SER A 567 27.77 15.16 -23.91
CA SER A 567 28.10 16.58 -24.07
C SER A 567 26.95 17.36 -24.71
N HIS A 568 26.27 16.77 -25.69
CA HIS A 568 25.16 17.41 -26.39
C HIS A 568 23.84 17.38 -25.62
N LEU A 569 23.54 16.30 -24.89
CA LEU A 569 22.18 16.05 -24.38
C LEU A 569 21.97 16.42 -22.91
N LEU A 570 23.02 16.45 -22.08
CA LEU A 570 22.87 16.69 -20.65
C LEU A 570 22.21 18.06 -20.37
N GLY A 571 22.67 19.11 -21.03
CA GLY A 571 22.20 20.49 -20.84
C GLY A 571 20.97 20.91 -21.66
N LEU A 572 20.36 20.02 -22.45
CA LEU A 572 19.18 20.37 -23.25
C LEU A 572 17.93 20.46 -22.39
N SER A 573 17.12 21.50 -22.64
CA SER A 573 15.80 21.62 -22.03
C SER A 573 14.81 20.60 -22.61
N THR A 574 13.80 20.24 -21.83
CA THR A 574 12.67 19.36 -22.20
C THR A 574 12.06 19.74 -23.55
N ASP A 575 11.84 21.05 -23.79
CA ASP A 575 11.25 21.53 -25.04
C ASP A 575 12.13 21.21 -26.25
N ARG A 576 13.45 21.37 -26.12
CA ARG A 576 14.42 21.07 -27.19
C ARG A 576 14.62 19.57 -27.40
N LEU A 577 14.50 18.75 -26.35
CA LEU A 577 14.56 17.29 -26.49
C LEU A 577 13.38 16.74 -27.31
N ARG A 578 12.23 17.42 -27.26
CA ARG A 578 11.02 17.07 -28.03
C ARG A 578 10.98 17.63 -29.45
N THR A 579 11.92 18.50 -29.84
CA THR A 579 12.03 18.95 -31.25
C THR A 579 12.81 17.94 -32.12
N ARG A 580 12.88 18.22 -33.42
CA ARG A 580 13.66 17.41 -34.36
C ARG A 580 15.16 17.56 -34.08
N TRP A 581 15.88 16.44 -34.06
CA TRP A 581 17.35 16.41 -33.98
C TRP A 581 17.92 16.23 -35.39
N MET A 582 18.86 17.08 -35.77
CA MET A 582 19.64 16.96 -37.01
C MET A 582 20.98 16.36 -36.63
N VAL A 583 21.19 15.12 -37.02
CA VAL A 583 22.36 14.34 -36.63
C VAL A 583 23.38 14.37 -37.77
N SER A 584 24.64 14.63 -37.45
CA SER A 584 25.79 14.41 -38.34
C SER A 584 26.79 13.47 -37.68
N PHE A 585 27.34 12.55 -38.47
CA PHE A 585 28.39 11.64 -38.02
C PHE A 585 29.74 12.08 -38.58
N VAL A 586 30.78 12.00 -37.76
CA VAL A 586 32.15 12.30 -38.14
C VAL A 586 32.96 11.02 -37.98
N ASN A 587 33.62 10.59 -39.05
CA ASN A 587 34.43 9.36 -39.01
C ASN A 587 35.72 9.55 -38.20
N GLU A 588 36.48 8.47 -38.00
CA GLU A 588 37.76 8.51 -37.25
C GLU A 588 38.81 9.45 -37.86
N GLN A 589 38.66 9.83 -39.13
CA GLN A 589 39.55 10.75 -39.84
C GLN A 589 39.13 12.23 -39.68
N GLY A 590 38.07 12.50 -38.92
CA GLY A 590 37.55 13.85 -38.71
C GLY A 590 36.72 14.39 -39.89
N LEU A 591 36.33 13.53 -40.83
CA LEU A 591 35.52 13.91 -41.99
C LEU A 591 34.05 13.62 -41.73
N GLU A 592 33.19 14.58 -42.08
CA GLU A 592 31.74 14.43 -42.00
C GLU A 592 31.26 13.34 -42.97
N GLU A 593 30.54 12.36 -42.44
CA GLU A 593 29.94 11.29 -43.23
C GLU A 593 28.74 11.83 -44.01
N ALA A 594 28.68 11.50 -45.31
CA ALA A 594 27.57 11.92 -46.15
C ALA A 594 26.27 11.23 -45.70
N GLY A 595 25.35 11.99 -45.11
CA GLY A 595 24.04 11.51 -44.65
C GLY A 595 22.91 12.42 -45.10
N LEU A 596 21.86 11.84 -45.68
CA LEU A 596 20.61 12.56 -45.95
C LEU A 596 19.72 12.48 -44.70
N ASP A 597 19.44 13.62 -44.08
CA ASP A 597 18.58 13.73 -42.88
C ASP A 597 17.08 13.51 -43.23
N GLY A 598 16.73 12.26 -43.53
CA GLY A 598 15.37 11.77 -43.70
C GLY A 598 14.84 10.96 -42.50
N GLY A 599 15.49 11.08 -41.33
CA GLY A 599 15.18 10.31 -40.11
C GLY A 599 16.09 9.10 -39.86
N GLY A 600 16.85 8.65 -40.86
CA GLY A 600 17.74 7.50 -40.70
C GLY A 600 18.94 7.75 -39.77
N LEU A 601 19.54 8.94 -39.83
CA LEU A 601 20.67 9.30 -38.96
C LEU A 601 20.26 9.39 -37.49
N LEU A 602 19.04 9.85 -37.20
CA LEU A 602 18.47 9.84 -35.86
C LEU A 602 18.27 8.41 -35.35
N LYS A 603 17.72 7.52 -36.19
CA LYS A 603 17.58 6.11 -35.84
C LYS A 603 18.93 5.46 -35.53
N GLU A 604 19.94 5.76 -36.34
CA GLU A 604 21.31 5.27 -36.14
C GLU A 604 21.89 5.76 -34.82
N LEU A 605 21.79 7.07 -34.53
CA LEU A 605 22.21 7.66 -33.25
C LEU A 605 21.56 6.93 -32.06
N LEU A 606 20.23 6.76 -32.10
CA LEU A 606 19.48 6.11 -31.03
C LEU A 606 19.91 4.66 -30.84
N THR A 607 20.23 3.94 -31.91
CA THR A 607 20.62 2.53 -31.85
C THR A 607 22.06 2.35 -31.36
N GLU A 608 23.02 3.10 -31.93
CA GLU A 608 24.45 2.95 -31.62
C GLU A 608 24.80 3.46 -30.22
N VAL A 609 24.30 4.62 -29.82
CA VAL A 609 24.53 5.13 -28.46
C VAL A 609 23.90 4.22 -27.42
N SER A 610 22.69 3.70 -27.68
CA SER A 610 22.06 2.73 -26.77
C SER A 610 22.90 1.46 -26.63
N LYS A 611 23.40 0.92 -27.75
CA LYS A 611 24.26 -0.27 -27.75
C LYS A 611 25.56 -0.06 -26.97
N LYS A 612 26.19 1.12 -27.11
CA LYS A 612 27.41 1.45 -26.35
C LYS A 612 27.12 1.67 -24.86
N GLY A 613 26.07 2.42 -24.54
CA GLY A 613 25.72 2.70 -23.14
C GLY A 613 25.27 1.47 -22.34
N PHE A 614 24.67 0.47 -23.01
CA PHE A 614 24.31 -0.81 -22.38
C PHE A 614 25.45 -1.81 -22.28
N ASP A 615 26.63 -1.49 -22.81
CA ASP A 615 27.79 -2.37 -22.70
C ASP A 615 28.29 -2.41 -21.24
N PRO A 616 28.35 -3.60 -20.61
CA PRO A 616 28.78 -3.75 -19.22
C PRO A 616 30.16 -3.16 -18.92
N ARG A 617 31.02 -2.98 -19.93
CA ARG A 617 32.36 -2.39 -19.79
C ARG A 617 32.34 -0.94 -19.28
N TYR A 618 31.26 -0.20 -19.52
CA TYR A 618 31.10 1.16 -18.98
C TYR A 618 30.63 1.18 -17.52
N GLY A 619 30.20 0.04 -16.96
CA GLY A 619 29.72 -0.06 -15.57
C GLY A 619 28.39 0.66 -15.31
N LEU A 620 27.67 1.09 -16.36
CA LEU A 620 26.38 1.79 -16.24
C LEU A 620 25.21 0.83 -16.07
N PHE A 621 25.27 -0.33 -16.74
CA PHE A 621 24.21 -1.34 -16.76
C PHE A 621 24.79 -2.73 -16.49
N GLU A 622 23.95 -3.58 -15.92
CA GLU A 622 24.19 -5.01 -15.73
C GLU A 622 23.05 -5.80 -16.39
N SER A 623 23.28 -7.09 -16.62
CA SER A 623 22.27 -8.01 -17.13
C SER A 623 22.03 -9.13 -16.15
N ASN A 624 20.77 -9.54 -16.00
CA ASN A 624 20.45 -10.75 -15.26
C ASN A 624 20.75 -12.02 -16.08
N ALA A 625 20.53 -13.19 -15.50
CA ALA A 625 20.80 -14.48 -16.15
C ALA A 625 20.02 -14.69 -17.47
N ASP A 626 18.91 -13.97 -17.65
CA ASP A 626 18.03 -14.05 -18.81
C ASP A 626 18.40 -13.00 -19.89
N GLY A 627 19.47 -12.23 -19.67
CA GLY A 627 19.97 -11.20 -20.59
C GLY A 627 19.18 -9.88 -20.52
N GLU A 628 18.33 -9.70 -19.51
CA GLU A 628 17.57 -8.47 -19.32
C GLU A 628 18.42 -7.43 -18.58
N ILE A 629 18.41 -6.19 -19.07
CA ILE A 629 19.28 -5.12 -18.58
C ILE A 629 18.62 -4.28 -17.49
N TYR A 630 19.44 -3.77 -16.58
CA TYR A 630 19.05 -2.80 -15.55
C TYR A 630 20.25 -1.92 -15.16
N PRO A 631 20.04 -0.69 -14.63
CA PRO A 631 21.14 0.16 -14.18
C PRO A 631 21.97 -0.54 -13.10
N SER A 632 23.30 -0.51 -13.21
CA SER A 632 24.16 -1.09 -12.18
C SER A 632 24.10 -0.25 -10.89
N PRO A 633 24.03 -0.87 -9.70
CA PRO A 633 24.24 -0.15 -8.44
C PRO A 633 25.61 0.54 -8.37
N ALA A 634 26.62 -0.01 -9.05
CA ALA A 634 27.97 0.55 -9.07
C ALA A 634 28.07 1.85 -9.88
N ALA A 635 27.10 2.12 -10.77
CA ALA A 635 27.07 3.31 -11.62
C ALA A 635 27.07 4.63 -10.83
N GLU A 636 26.59 4.64 -9.58
CA GLU A 636 26.67 5.82 -8.70
C GLU A 636 28.11 6.28 -8.47
N ASN A 637 29.07 5.37 -8.60
CA ASN A 637 30.48 5.61 -8.31
C ASN A 637 31.36 5.65 -9.55
N VAL A 638 30.77 5.42 -10.72
CA VAL A 638 31.43 5.68 -12.01
C VAL A 638 31.47 7.19 -12.20
N GLU A 639 32.58 7.71 -12.71
CA GLU A 639 32.71 9.13 -13.03
C GLU A 639 31.60 9.56 -14.00
N HIS A 640 30.82 10.58 -13.63
CA HIS A 640 29.61 11.02 -14.34
C HIS A 640 28.55 9.93 -14.57
N GLY A 641 28.56 8.83 -13.80
CA GLY A 641 27.70 7.67 -14.05
C GLY A 641 26.20 7.96 -13.92
N LEU A 642 25.80 8.82 -12.97
CA LEU A 642 24.40 9.23 -12.84
C LEU A 642 23.95 10.12 -14.01
N GLU A 643 24.80 11.04 -14.45
CA GLU A 643 24.51 11.90 -15.59
C GLU A 643 24.49 11.11 -16.91
N LEU A 644 25.36 10.12 -17.07
CA LEU A 644 25.34 9.18 -18.19
C LEU A 644 24.07 8.33 -18.20
N LEU A 645 23.61 7.84 -17.04
CA LEU A 645 22.32 7.17 -16.91
C LEU A 645 21.16 8.09 -17.32
N GLU A 646 21.21 9.37 -16.96
CA GLU A 646 20.22 10.37 -17.39
C GLU A 646 20.25 10.56 -18.92
N VAL A 647 21.42 10.62 -19.54
CA VAL A 647 21.56 10.69 -21.00
C VAL A 647 20.99 9.44 -21.67
N MET A 648 21.26 8.25 -21.13
CA MET A 648 20.66 7.00 -21.61
C MET A 648 19.14 7.02 -21.48
N GLY A 649 18.62 7.57 -20.38
CA GLY A 649 17.19 7.82 -20.21
C GLY A 649 16.63 8.71 -21.34
N LYS A 650 17.31 9.81 -21.66
CA LYS A 650 16.92 10.72 -22.77
C LYS A 650 16.92 10.00 -24.12
N MET A 651 17.92 9.15 -24.38
CA MET A 651 18.01 8.36 -25.63
C MET A 651 16.83 7.41 -25.78
N ILE A 652 16.54 6.62 -24.74
CA ILE A 652 15.43 5.66 -24.78
C ILE A 652 14.07 6.37 -24.80
N GLY A 653 13.93 7.47 -24.04
CA GLY A 653 12.74 8.33 -24.09
C GLY A 653 12.52 8.93 -25.49
N LYS A 654 13.60 9.38 -26.16
CA LYS A 654 13.55 9.87 -27.54
C LYS A 654 13.16 8.79 -28.53
N ALA A 655 13.65 7.57 -28.37
CA ALA A 655 13.24 6.45 -29.21
C ALA A 655 11.73 6.18 -29.11
N VAL A 656 11.18 6.14 -27.89
CA VAL A 656 9.74 5.99 -27.65
C VAL A 656 8.95 7.16 -28.29
N PHE A 657 9.40 8.39 -28.08
CA PHE A 657 8.78 9.62 -28.61
C PHE A 657 8.79 9.69 -30.15
N GLU A 658 9.84 9.19 -30.79
CA GLU A 658 9.95 9.16 -32.26
C GLU A 658 9.29 7.92 -32.89
N GLY A 659 8.96 6.90 -32.08
CA GLY A 659 8.46 5.63 -32.60
C GLY A 659 9.55 4.78 -33.25
N VAL A 660 10.79 4.97 -32.81
CA VAL A 660 11.94 4.17 -33.22
C VAL A 660 12.06 3.01 -32.26
N LEU A 661 12.02 1.79 -32.79
CA LEU A 661 12.25 0.58 -32.00
C LEU A 661 13.73 0.43 -31.68
N VAL A 662 14.04 0.06 -30.44
CA VAL A 662 15.39 -0.24 -29.97
C VAL A 662 15.42 -1.68 -29.50
N GLU A 663 16.46 -2.42 -29.85
CA GLU A 663 16.63 -3.80 -29.42
C GLU A 663 17.12 -3.85 -27.96
N VAL A 664 16.17 -3.74 -27.01
CA VAL A 664 16.47 -3.77 -25.58
C VAL A 664 15.49 -4.65 -24.81
N SER A 665 16.00 -5.48 -23.91
CA SER A 665 15.16 -6.24 -22.97
C SER A 665 15.39 -5.69 -21.58
N LEU A 666 14.43 -4.95 -21.03
CA LEU A 666 14.54 -4.38 -19.69
C LEU A 666 14.14 -5.43 -18.66
N ALA A 667 14.88 -5.51 -17.55
CA ALA A 667 14.47 -6.35 -16.44
C ALA A 667 13.12 -5.88 -15.88
N ASN A 668 12.26 -6.82 -15.49
CA ASN A 668 10.88 -6.53 -15.09
C ASN A 668 10.78 -5.45 -14.00
N PHE A 669 11.59 -5.55 -12.94
CA PHE A 669 11.60 -4.59 -11.85
C PHE A 669 12.03 -3.17 -12.28
N PHE A 670 12.93 -3.06 -13.27
CA PHE A 670 13.36 -1.79 -13.83
C PHE A 670 12.29 -1.18 -14.73
N ALA A 671 11.64 -1.97 -15.57
CA ALA A 671 10.52 -1.50 -16.38
C ALA A 671 9.31 -1.08 -15.53
N ALA A 672 9.03 -1.79 -14.43
CA ALA A 672 8.02 -1.40 -13.45
C ALA A 672 8.36 -0.04 -12.80
N ASN A 673 9.63 0.19 -12.46
CA ASN A 673 10.10 1.48 -11.94
C ASN A 673 9.85 2.64 -12.93
N LEU A 674 10.08 2.42 -14.23
CA LEU A 674 9.78 3.42 -15.27
C LEU A 674 8.29 3.74 -15.42
N LEU A 675 7.41 2.85 -14.99
CA LEU A 675 5.96 3.12 -14.89
C LEU A 675 5.57 3.79 -13.57
N GLY A 676 6.54 4.10 -12.70
CA GLY A 676 6.33 4.65 -11.37
C GLY A 676 5.80 3.62 -10.36
N ARG A 677 6.04 2.32 -10.60
CA ARG A 677 5.57 1.22 -9.75
C ARG A 677 6.71 0.69 -8.89
N TYR A 678 6.39 0.29 -7.66
CA TYR A 678 7.34 -0.40 -6.79
C TYR A 678 7.34 -1.89 -7.06
N SER A 679 8.51 -2.51 -6.90
CA SER A 679 8.72 -3.94 -7.04
C SER A 679 8.95 -4.59 -5.68
N TYR A 680 8.48 -5.83 -5.51
CA TYR A 680 8.53 -6.53 -4.23
C TYR A 680 9.07 -7.96 -4.41
N LEU A 681 8.67 -8.90 -3.52
CA LEU A 681 9.25 -10.25 -3.47
C LEU A 681 9.18 -10.98 -4.81
N ASP A 682 8.05 -10.89 -5.51
CA ASP A 682 7.79 -11.52 -6.80
C ASP A 682 8.76 -11.08 -7.92
N SER A 683 9.27 -9.86 -7.82
CA SER A 683 10.15 -9.24 -8.82
C SER A 683 11.62 -9.46 -8.49
N LEU A 684 11.93 -9.89 -7.25
CA LEU A 684 13.28 -10.14 -6.80
C LEU A 684 14.05 -11.19 -7.63
N PRO A 685 13.44 -12.27 -8.17
CA PRO A 685 14.14 -13.19 -9.08
C PRO A 685 14.75 -12.54 -10.32
N SER A 686 14.18 -11.42 -10.79
CA SER A 686 14.71 -10.68 -11.95
C SER A 686 15.96 -9.86 -11.61
N PHE A 687 16.27 -9.69 -10.32
CA PHE A 687 17.46 -9.03 -9.80
C PHE A 687 18.45 -10.03 -9.16
N ASP A 688 17.99 -10.80 -8.17
CA ASP A 688 18.78 -11.77 -7.41
C ASP A 688 17.96 -13.04 -7.09
N LYS A 689 18.18 -14.10 -7.87
CA LYS A 689 17.49 -15.40 -7.73
C LYS A 689 17.84 -16.11 -6.42
N ASP A 690 19.07 -15.95 -5.92
CA ASP A 690 19.53 -16.63 -4.71
C ASP A 690 18.97 -15.97 -3.46
N LEU A 691 18.96 -14.63 -3.40
CA LEU A 691 18.32 -13.89 -2.33
C LEU A 691 16.82 -14.19 -2.26
N HIS A 692 16.13 -14.21 -3.41
CA HIS A 692 14.72 -14.62 -3.48
C HIS A 692 14.52 -16.01 -2.87
N ARG A 693 15.30 -17.01 -3.29
CA ARG A 693 15.22 -18.37 -2.75
C ARG A 693 15.40 -18.40 -1.23
N ASN A 694 16.34 -17.62 -0.70
CA ASN A 694 16.59 -17.55 0.75
C ASN A 694 15.44 -16.88 1.51
N LEU A 695 14.85 -15.81 0.98
CA LEU A 695 13.68 -15.15 1.59
C LEU A 695 12.44 -16.03 1.56
N VAL A 696 12.19 -16.77 0.46
CA VAL A 696 11.09 -17.74 0.38
C VAL A 696 11.28 -18.88 1.40
N ARG A 697 12.52 -19.35 1.59
CA ARG A 697 12.84 -20.34 2.64
C ARG A 697 12.55 -19.79 4.04
N LEU A 698 12.94 -18.55 4.34
CA LEU A 698 12.64 -17.91 5.63
C LEU A 698 11.13 -17.76 5.85
N LYS A 699 10.41 -17.35 4.81
CA LYS A 699 8.95 -17.25 4.82
C LYS A 699 8.30 -18.59 5.19
N GLN A 700 8.73 -19.67 4.55
CA GLN A 700 8.22 -21.04 4.77
C GLN A 700 8.83 -21.75 6.00
N TYR A 701 9.73 -21.11 6.74
CA TYR A 701 10.37 -21.72 7.90
C TYR A 701 9.37 -21.99 9.03
N GLU A 702 9.21 -23.25 9.43
CA GLU A 702 8.27 -23.68 10.47
C GLU A 702 8.85 -23.63 11.90
N GLY A 703 10.17 -23.55 12.03
CA GLY A 703 10.87 -23.45 13.33
C GLY A 703 10.74 -22.05 13.96
N ASP A 704 11.43 -21.81 15.07
CA ASP A 704 11.50 -20.48 15.66
C ASP A 704 12.48 -19.58 14.88
N ALA A 705 11.94 -18.60 14.13
CA ALA A 705 12.76 -17.66 13.37
C ALA A 705 13.74 -16.86 14.25
N ALA A 706 13.49 -16.72 15.56
CA ALA A 706 14.41 -16.05 16.48
C ALA A 706 15.75 -16.79 16.61
N GLU A 707 15.76 -18.12 16.42
CA GLU A 707 16.96 -18.95 16.44
C GLU A 707 17.90 -18.67 15.27
N LEU A 708 17.41 -18.05 14.20
CA LEU A 708 18.22 -17.64 13.04
C LEU A 708 19.08 -16.40 13.33
N CYS A 709 18.87 -15.75 14.50
CA CYS A 709 19.61 -14.56 14.94
C CYS A 709 19.67 -13.45 13.89
N LEU A 710 18.59 -13.29 13.12
CA LEU A 710 18.42 -12.18 12.20
C LEU A 710 17.87 -10.97 12.94
N ASP A 711 18.27 -9.77 12.52
CA ASP A 711 17.72 -8.50 12.95
C ASP A 711 17.19 -7.73 11.71
N PHE A 712 16.58 -6.56 11.91
CA PHE A 712 16.08 -5.75 10.79
C PHE A 712 17.20 -4.90 10.17
N THR A 713 18.33 -5.51 9.83
CA THR A 713 19.43 -4.87 9.11
C THR A 713 19.81 -5.63 7.83
N ILE A 714 20.48 -4.94 6.92
CA ILE A 714 21.07 -5.54 5.72
C ILE A 714 22.49 -5.01 5.53
N GLU A 715 23.38 -5.90 5.11
CA GLU A 715 24.79 -5.59 4.94
C GLU A 715 25.17 -5.58 3.47
N GLU A 716 25.89 -4.55 3.06
CA GLU A 716 26.34 -4.38 1.68
C GLU A 716 27.84 -4.09 1.64
N MET A 717 28.50 -4.64 0.62
CA MET A 717 29.92 -4.42 0.37
C MET A 717 30.06 -3.30 -0.66
N VAL A 718 30.46 -2.11 -0.22
CA VAL A 718 30.65 -0.93 -1.06
C VAL A 718 32.14 -0.59 -1.07
N PHE A 719 32.82 -0.79 -2.20
CA PHE A 719 34.29 -0.64 -2.34
C PHE A 719 35.11 -1.41 -1.30
N GLY A 720 34.72 -2.65 -1.00
CA GLY A 720 35.40 -3.47 -0.01
C GLY A 720 35.13 -3.05 1.45
N LYS A 721 34.29 -2.03 1.69
CA LYS A 721 33.82 -1.66 3.03
C LYS A 721 32.44 -2.26 3.26
N ARG A 722 32.27 -2.87 4.44
CA ARG A 722 30.98 -3.38 4.90
C ARG A 722 30.16 -2.23 5.48
N VAL A 723 29.02 -1.95 4.88
CA VAL A 723 28.05 -0.95 5.34
C VAL A 723 26.81 -1.69 5.82
N VAL A 724 26.31 -1.32 7.00
CA VAL A 724 25.09 -1.90 7.60
C VAL A 724 23.98 -0.87 7.50
N HIS A 725 22.84 -1.28 6.97
CA HIS A 725 21.66 -0.45 6.80
C HIS A 725 20.51 -1.00 7.64
N GLU A 726 19.90 -0.16 8.48
CA GLU A 726 18.68 -0.53 9.19
C GLU A 726 17.48 -0.46 8.25
N LEU A 727 16.71 -1.54 8.20
CA LEU A 727 15.51 -1.67 7.36
C LEU A 727 14.31 -0.91 7.94
N ARG A 728 14.33 -0.64 9.25
CA ARG A 728 13.35 0.17 9.99
C ARG A 728 14.06 0.86 11.17
N PRO A 729 13.50 1.95 11.72
CA PRO A 729 14.11 2.64 12.86
C PRO A 729 14.36 1.70 14.05
N GLY A 730 15.61 1.68 14.55
CA GLY A 730 16.03 0.81 15.66
C GLY A 730 16.13 -0.66 15.26
N GLY A 731 16.16 -0.96 13.95
CA GLY A 731 16.03 -2.31 13.42
C GLY A 731 17.11 -3.28 13.91
N LYS A 732 18.28 -2.77 14.27
CA LYS A 732 19.39 -3.54 14.84
C LYS A 732 19.06 -4.19 16.19
N ASP A 733 18.21 -3.56 16.99
CA ASP A 733 17.84 -4.06 18.32
C ASP A 733 16.57 -4.93 18.29
N ILE A 734 16.02 -5.18 17.09
CA ILE A 734 14.75 -5.87 16.91
C ILE A 734 15.02 -7.23 16.25
N PRO A 735 14.87 -8.35 16.99
CA PRO A 735 15.07 -9.67 16.42
C PRO A 735 13.93 -10.02 15.44
N VAL A 736 14.28 -10.78 14.41
CA VAL A 736 13.30 -11.40 13.52
C VAL A 736 12.68 -12.61 14.23
N THR A 737 11.37 -12.64 14.32
CA THR A 737 10.57 -13.69 14.96
C THR A 737 9.51 -14.20 13.98
N ASN A 738 8.84 -15.31 14.32
CA ASN A 738 7.73 -15.83 13.50
C ASN A 738 6.58 -14.83 13.30
N GLU A 739 6.43 -13.88 14.22
CA GLU A 739 5.40 -12.84 14.14
C GLU A 739 5.75 -11.77 13.09
N ASN A 740 7.04 -11.45 12.93
CA ASN A 740 7.51 -10.33 12.12
C ASN A 740 8.34 -10.74 10.88
N LYS A 741 8.62 -12.03 10.66
CA LYS A 741 9.44 -12.52 9.54
C LYS A 741 8.93 -12.11 8.16
N LEU A 742 7.61 -12.01 7.96
CA LEU A 742 7.04 -11.52 6.69
C LEU A 742 7.32 -10.03 6.47
N GLN A 743 7.32 -9.24 7.56
CA GLN A 743 7.73 -7.83 7.50
C GLN A 743 9.21 -7.71 7.14
N TYR A 744 10.07 -8.57 7.70
CA TYR A 744 11.49 -8.61 7.34
C TYR A 744 11.68 -8.93 5.85
N VAL A 745 11.01 -9.99 5.34
CA VAL A 745 11.03 -10.36 3.92
C VAL A 745 10.62 -9.20 3.01
N HIS A 746 9.50 -8.53 3.33
CA HIS A 746 9.04 -7.34 2.62
C HIS A 746 10.10 -6.23 2.59
N LEU A 747 10.67 -5.89 3.74
CA LEU A 747 11.61 -4.78 3.86
C LEU A 747 12.94 -5.05 3.16
N VAL A 748 13.44 -6.28 3.19
CA VAL A 748 14.63 -6.68 2.43
C VAL A 748 14.39 -6.54 0.92
N ALA A 749 13.25 -7.06 0.42
CA ALA A 749 12.90 -6.93 -0.99
C ALA A 749 12.73 -5.46 -1.41
N HIS A 750 12.04 -4.67 -0.56
CA HIS A 750 11.86 -3.24 -0.80
C HIS A 750 13.18 -2.48 -0.82
N TRP A 751 14.10 -2.81 0.09
CA TRP A 751 15.44 -2.21 0.14
C TRP A 751 16.23 -2.49 -1.15
N LYS A 752 16.29 -3.76 -1.57
CA LYS A 752 17.06 -4.18 -2.75
C LYS A 752 16.50 -3.66 -4.06
N LEU A 753 15.18 -3.64 -4.22
CA LEU A 753 14.58 -3.28 -5.52
C LEU A 753 14.26 -1.79 -5.66
N ASN A 754 13.98 -1.09 -4.56
CA ASN A 754 13.48 0.30 -4.62
C ASN A 754 14.40 1.31 -3.93
N LYS A 755 15.00 0.98 -2.77
CA LYS A 755 15.82 1.95 -2.01
C LYS A 755 17.24 2.05 -2.53
N SER A 756 17.97 0.93 -2.52
CA SER A 756 19.37 0.87 -2.99
C SER A 756 19.50 1.28 -4.46
N MET A 757 18.55 0.86 -5.30
CA MET A 757 18.50 1.23 -6.73
C MET A 757 17.96 2.64 -7.01
N GLY A 758 17.38 3.32 -6.01
CA GLY A 758 16.57 4.52 -6.23
C GLY A 758 17.31 5.67 -6.89
N LYS A 759 18.61 5.85 -6.61
CA LYS A 759 19.43 6.90 -7.22
C LYS A 759 19.74 6.63 -8.68
N VAL A 760 20.20 5.42 -9.01
CA VAL A 760 20.58 5.03 -10.38
C VAL A 760 19.35 4.92 -11.29
N MET A 761 18.27 4.28 -10.81
CA MET A 761 17.00 4.24 -11.54
C MET A 761 16.38 5.63 -11.69
N GLY A 762 16.41 6.42 -10.62
CA GLY A 762 15.92 7.79 -10.65
C GLY A 762 16.68 8.67 -11.65
N ALA A 763 17.99 8.46 -11.83
CA ALA A 763 18.78 9.18 -12.82
C ALA A 763 18.34 8.87 -14.25
N PHE A 764 18.22 7.58 -14.58
CA PHE A 764 17.67 7.17 -15.87
C PHE A 764 16.24 7.69 -16.08
N ALA A 765 15.37 7.54 -15.07
CA ALA A 765 13.98 7.96 -15.14
C ALA A 765 13.83 9.48 -15.36
N ARG A 766 14.68 10.32 -14.73
CA ARG A 766 14.71 11.77 -15.01
C ARG A 766 14.96 12.05 -16.48
N GLY A 767 15.94 11.38 -17.07
CA GLY A 767 16.28 11.51 -18.47
C GLY A 767 15.14 11.09 -19.38
N PHE A 768 14.56 9.92 -19.10
CA PHE A 768 13.43 9.38 -19.84
C PHE A 768 12.21 10.31 -19.77
N TYR A 769 11.84 10.77 -18.56
CA TYR A 769 10.68 11.62 -18.34
C TYR A 769 10.85 13.05 -18.87
N SER A 770 12.09 13.49 -19.10
CA SER A 770 12.35 14.77 -19.78
C SER A 770 11.89 14.76 -21.26
N VAL A 771 11.66 13.58 -21.84
CA VAL A 771 11.13 13.44 -23.20
C VAL A 771 9.67 13.00 -23.19
N VAL A 772 9.37 11.91 -22.47
CA VAL A 772 8.04 11.27 -22.43
C VAL A 772 7.39 11.47 -21.06
N GLU A 773 6.21 12.06 -21.00
CA GLU A 773 5.58 12.35 -19.71
C GLU A 773 5.13 11.06 -19.00
N PRO A 774 5.36 10.91 -17.68
CA PRO A 774 4.98 9.70 -16.94
C PRO A 774 3.51 9.31 -17.11
N GLN A 775 2.61 10.30 -17.17
CA GLN A 775 1.16 10.09 -17.32
C GLN A 775 0.80 9.40 -18.64
N TRP A 776 1.59 9.60 -19.70
CA TRP A 776 1.35 8.95 -21.00
C TRP A 776 1.70 7.46 -20.97
N LEU A 777 2.58 7.05 -20.04
CA LEU A 777 3.00 5.67 -19.88
C LEU A 777 2.19 4.88 -18.86
N GLN A 778 1.59 5.54 -17.87
CA GLN A 778 0.83 4.87 -16.81
C GLN A 778 -0.38 4.08 -17.32
N ILE A 779 -0.78 4.27 -18.59
CA ILE A 779 -1.82 3.51 -19.28
C ILE A 779 -1.36 2.12 -19.74
N PHE A 780 -0.06 1.81 -19.66
CA PHE A 780 0.51 0.54 -20.13
C PHE A 780 0.91 -0.37 -18.97
N SER A 781 0.87 -1.68 -19.20
CA SER A 781 1.53 -2.68 -18.34
C SER A 781 3.04 -2.75 -18.60
N VAL A 782 3.79 -3.46 -17.75
CA VAL A 782 5.24 -3.67 -17.96
C VAL A 782 5.54 -4.41 -19.27
N LYS A 783 4.72 -5.43 -19.60
CA LYS A 783 4.83 -6.16 -20.87
C LYS A 783 4.58 -5.23 -22.06
N GLU A 784 3.58 -4.37 -21.95
CA GLU A 784 3.21 -3.40 -22.99
C GLU A 784 4.26 -2.30 -23.18
N LEU A 785 4.88 -1.81 -22.11
CA LEU A 785 6.02 -0.88 -22.22
C LEU A 785 7.18 -1.51 -23.00
N THR A 786 7.48 -2.78 -22.71
CA THR A 786 8.53 -3.52 -23.42
C THR A 786 8.20 -3.67 -24.91
N GLN A 787 6.93 -3.94 -25.22
CA GLN A 787 6.41 -3.98 -26.59
C GLN A 787 6.51 -2.61 -27.28
N LEU A 788 6.24 -1.51 -26.57
CA LEU A 788 6.35 -0.15 -27.09
C LEU A 788 7.79 0.22 -27.46
N LEU A 789 8.76 -0.26 -26.66
CA LEU A 789 10.19 -0.03 -26.86
C LEU A 789 10.77 -0.86 -28.01
N SER A 790 10.39 -2.14 -28.08
CA SER A 790 11.13 -3.12 -28.88
C SER A 790 10.31 -3.86 -29.93
N GLY A 791 9.01 -3.56 -30.05
CA GLY A 791 8.10 -4.18 -31.01
C GLY A 791 7.27 -5.33 -30.45
N GLY A 792 6.32 -5.81 -31.25
CA GLY A 792 5.36 -6.83 -30.88
C GLY A 792 5.94 -8.25 -30.82
N HIS A 793 5.32 -9.11 -30.02
CA HIS A 793 5.66 -10.54 -29.94
C HIS A 793 4.85 -11.42 -30.90
N PHE A 794 4.06 -10.82 -31.79
CA PHE A 794 3.26 -11.52 -32.79
C PHE A 794 4.05 -11.83 -34.06
N GLU A 795 3.54 -12.79 -34.85
CA GLU A 795 4.14 -13.15 -36.14
C GLU A 795 4.11 -11.96 -37.11
N VAL A 796 5.14 -11.86 -37.95
CA VAL A 796 5.24 -10.78 -38.94
C VAL A 796 4.16 -10.98 -40.00
N ASP A 797 3.21 -10.06 -40.06
CA ASP A 797 2.22 -9.99 -41.15
C ASP A 797 2.92 -9.53 -42.44
N LEU A 798 3.10 -10.49 -43.35
CA LEU A 798 3.74 -10.25 -44.64
C LEU A 798 2.90 -9.40 -45.58
N ASP A 799 1.57 -9.48 -45.48
CA ASP A 799 0.67 -8.69 -46.32
C ASP A 799 0.69 -7.23 -45.87
N ASP A 800 0.69 -6.97 -44.55
CA ASP A 800 0.88 -5.62 -44.00
C ASP A 800 2.26 -5.03 -44.35
N LEU A 801 3.32 -5.83 -44.22
CA LEU A 801 4.68 -5.41 -44.60
C LEU A 801 4.74 -5.02 -46.08
N ARG A 802 4.15 -5.83 -46.97
CA ARG A 802 4.11 -5.54 -48.41
C ARG A 802 3.28 -4.32 -48.74
N ALA A 803 2.11 -4.16 -48.11
CA ALA A 803 1.21 -3.02 -48.32
C ALA A 803 1.88 -1.68 -48.01
N HIS A 804 2.81 -1.67 -47.05
CA HIS A 804 3.53 -0.47 -46.61
C HIS A 804 4.98 -0.38 -47.10
N THR A 805 5.39 -1.25 -48.03
CA THR A 805 6.74 -1.23 -48.62
C THR A 805 6.84 -0.17 -49.73
N LYS A 806 7.91 0.64 -49.70
CA LYS A 806 8.27 1.54 -50.80
C LYS A 806 9.29 0.90 -51.73
N TYR A 807 9.22 1.23 -53.01
CA TYR A 807 10.17 0.74 -54.02
C TYR A 807 10.97 1.90 -54.61
N SER A 808 12.26 1.69 -54.84
CA SER A 808 13.16 2.69 -55.43
C SER A 808 14.20 2.06 -56.36
N GLY A 809 14.97 2.89 -57.07
CA GLY A 809 15.97 2.40 -58.05
C GLY A 809 15.36 1.79 -59.32
N GLY A 810 14.06 2.01 -59.58
CA GLY A 810 13.35 1.45 -60.72
C GLY A 810 12.61 0.13 -60.44
N TYR A 811 12.61 -0.36 -59.19
CA TYR A 811 11.65 -1.38 -58.78
C TYR A 811 10.26 -0.80 -58.56
N GLN A 812 9.26 -1.66 -58.75
CA GLN A 812 7.84 -1.47 -58.48
C GLN A 812 7.28 -2.81 -58.00
N ASP A 813 6.12 -2.82 -57.32
CA ASP A 813 5.50 -4.05 -56.80
C ASP A 813 5.32 -5.15 -57.87
N GLY A 814 5.04 -4.75 -59.12
CA GLY A 814 4.90 -5.66 -60.26
C GLY A 814 6.21 -6.24 -60.81
N SER A 815 7.38 -5.81 -60.33
CA SER A 815 8.68 -6.25 -60.86
C SER A 815 8.92 -7.73 -60.58
N ARG A 816 9.52 -8.46 -61.54
CA ARG A 816 9.78 -9.90 -61.40
C ARG A 816 10.57 -10.24 -60.12
N ALA A 817 11.66 -9.51 -59.86
CA ALA A 817 12.49 -9.71 -58.67
C ALA A 817 11.72 -9.46 -57.36
N ILE A 818 10.80 -8.48 -57.35
CA ILE A 818 9.95 -8.16 -56.18
C ILE A 818 8.91 -9.23 -55.93
N ARG A 819 8.24 -9.75 -56.97
CA ARG A 819 7.31 -10.88 -56.82
C ARG A 819 8.01 -12.13 -56.29
N MET A 820 9.22 -12.40 -56.79
CA MET A 820 10.06 -13.49 -56.31
C MET A 820 10.48 -13.26 -54.85
N PHE A 821 10.85 -12.04 -54.48
CA PHE A 821 11.21 -11.67 -53.12
C PHE A 821 10.08 -11.97 -52.13
N TRP A 822 8.85 -11.51 -52.39
CA TRP A 822 7.70 -11.79 -51.51
C TRP A 822 7.37 -13.28 -51.41
N LYS A 823 7.47 -14.01 -52.54
CA LYS A 823 7.28 -15.46 -52.55
C LYS A 823 8.36 -16.20 -51.75
N VAL A 824 9.60 -15.72 -51.79
CA VAL A 824 10.68 -16.28 -50.98
C VAL A 824 10.42 -16.00 -49.49
N LEU A 825 10.07 -14.77 -49.12
CA LEU A 825 9.73 -14.43 -47.74
C LEU A 825 8.54 -15.24 -47.20
N SER A 826 7.52 -15.54 -48.00
CA SER A 826 6.39 -16.39 -47.56
C SER A 826 6.79 -17.84 -47.27
N THR A 827 8.01 -18.26 -47.63
CA THR A 827 8.55 -19.59 -47.32
C THR A 827 9.54 -19.56 -46.14
N PHE A 828 9.68 -18.43 -45.44
CA PHE A 828 10.54 -18.32 -44.26
C PHE A 828 9.81 -18.88 -43.04
N SER A 829 10.54 -19.57 -42.18
CA SER A 829 10.11 -19.86 -40.81
C SER A 829 10.02 -18.56 -39.98
N SER A 830 9.34 -18.62 -38.83
CA SER A 830 9.23 -17.47 -37.90
C SER A 830 10.61 -16.94 -37.49
N GLU A 831 11.59 -17.82 -37.25
CA GLU A 831 12.95 -17.42 -36.90
C GLU A 831 13.69 -16.75 -38.08
N GLU A 832 13.59 -17.32 -39.28
CA GLU A 832 14.16 -16.70 -40.49
C GLU A 832 13.53 -15.33 -40.77
N MET A 833 12.23 -15.17 -40.49
CA MET A 833 11.52 -13.90 -40.64
C MET A 833 11.99 -12.85 -39.64
N GLN A 834 12.19 -13.23 -38.37
CA GLN A 834 12.75 -12.34 -37.35
C GLN A 834 14.18 -11.93 -37.71
N ARG A 835 15.01 -12.85 -38.21
CA ARG A 835 16.36 -12.53 -38.71
C ARG A 835 16.33 -11.59 -39.90
N PHE A 836 15.41 -11.80 -40.84
CA PHE A 836 15.19 -10.89 -41.97
C PHE A 836 14.78 -9.50 -41.48
N LEU A 837 13.81 -9.41 -40.57
CA LEU A 837 13.34 -8.14 -40.06
C LEU A 837 14.45 -7.39 -39.31
N ARG A 838 15.25 -8.11 -38.53
CA ARG A 838 16.46 -7.57 -37.89
C ARG A 838 17.47 -7.08 -38.92
N PHE A 839 17.71 -7.86 -39.98
CA PHE A 839 18.63 -7.50 -41.05
C PHE A 839 18.25 -6.18 -41.73
N VAL A 840 16.95 -5.91 -41.92
CA VAL A 840 16.51 -4.67 -42.59
C VAL A 840 16.14 -3.54 -41.65
N THR A 841 15.81 -3.81 -40.38
CA THR A 841 15.33 -2.78 -39.43
C THR A 841 16.14 -2.65 -38.14
N SER A 842 17.18 -3.45 -37.92
CA SER A 842 17.85 -3.62 -36.62
C SER A 842 16.97 -4.14 -35.48
N CYS A 843 15.71 -4.48 -35.73
CA CYS A 843 14.80 -5.04 -34.73
C CYS A 843 14.20 -6.35 -35.24
N PRO A 844 14.20 -7.43 -34.44
CA PRO A 844 13.63 -8.71 -34.85
C PRO A 844 12.10 -8.74 -34.78
N ARG A 845 11.48 -7.69 -34.22
CA ARG A 845 10.04 -7.61 -33.92
C ARG A 845 9.34 -6.53 -34.76
N PRO A 846 8.11 -6.79 -35.24
CA PRO A 846 7.34 -5.81 -36.00
C PRO A 846 6.85 -4.64 -35.14
N PRO A 847 6.59 -3.46 -35.73
CA PRO A 847 5.92 -2.36 -35.03
C PRO A 847 4.51 -2.76 -34.60
N LEU A 848 4.10 -2.30 -33.42
CA LEU A 848 2.83 -2.70 -32.79
C LEU A 848 1.59 -2.35 -33.60
N LEU A 849 1.54 -1.15 -34.18
CA LEU A 849 0.40 -0.67 -34.96
C LEU A 849 0.55 -1.02 -36.45
N GLY A 850 1.38 -2.01 -36.78
CA GLY A 850 1.69 -2.41 -38.15
C GLY A 850 2.78 -1.58 -38.83
N PHE A 851 3.20 -2.03 -40.01
CA PHE A 851 4.33 -1.48 -40.77
C PHE A 851 4.08 -0.07 -41.32
N LYS A 852 2.82 0.40 -41.33
CA LYS A 852 2.47 1.81 -41.58
C LYS A 852 3.19 2.77 -40.63
N HIS A 853 3.44 2.33 -39.40
CA HIS A 853 4.08 3.14 -38.36
C HIS A 853 5.59 2.92 -38.28
N LEU A 854 6.17 2.08 -39.15
CA LEU A 854 7.61 1.93 -39.25
C LEU A 854 8.22 3.23 -39.79
N THR A 855 9.08 3.86 -38.98
CA THR A 855 9.73 5.11 -39.35
C THR A 855 11.26 4.93 -39.31
N PRO A 856 11.97 5.09 -40.43
CA PRO A 856 11.49 5.33 -41.82
C PRO A 856 10.70 4.14 -42.40
N PRO A 857 9.88 4.30 -43.45
CA PRO A 857 9.15 3.17 -44.05
C PRO A 857 10.10 2.17 -44.72
N PHE A 858 9.76 0.87 -44.65
CA PHE A 858 10.56 -0.18 -45.28
C PHE A 858 10.65 0.06 -46.79
N THR A 859 11.88 0.07 -47.33
CA THR A 859 12.14 0.42 -48.73
C THR A 859 13.00 -0.62 -49.42
N ILE A 860 12.59 -1.12 -50.58
CA ILE A 860 13.40 -1.99 -51.43
C ILE A 860 14.01 -1.17 -52.56
N HIS A 861 15.33 -1.07 -52.57
CA HIS A 861 16.11 -0.36 -53.57
C HIS A 861 16.74 -1.33 -54.57
N LYS A 862 16.54 -1.11 -55.86
CA LYS A 862 17.27 -1.84 -56.90
C LYS A 862 18.73 -1.40 -56.93
N VAL A 863 19.65 -2.35 -56.80
CA VAL A 863 21.07 -2.09 -57.02
C VAL A 863 21.31 -1.89 -58.51
N VAL A 864 21.88 -0.74 -58.88
CA VAL A 864 22.34 -0.49 -60.26
C VAL A 864 23.61 -1.31 -60.49
N GLU A 865 23.61 -2.09 -61.56
CA GLU A 865 24.71 -2.98 -61.92
C GLU A 865 25.72 -2.22 -62.79
N ASP A 866 27.00 -2.22 -62.39
CA ASP A 866 28.13 -1.83 -63.26
C ASP A 866 28.47 -2.99 -64.20
N THR A 867 27.54 -3.40 -65.06
CA THR A 867 27.84 -4.43 -66.06
C THR A 867 28.42 -3.79 -67.32
N THR A 868 29.70 -4.02 -67.53
CA THR A 868 30.25 -4.10 -68.88
C THR A 868 29.44 -5.15 -69.68
N PRO A 869 29.22 -4.96 -71.00
CA PRO A 869 28.26 -5.77 -71.79
C PRO A 869 28.53 -7.29 -71.83
N LEU A 870 29.68 -7.76 -71.34
CA LEU A 870 30.12 -9.15 -71.42
C LEU A 870 29.65 -10.03 -70.25
N LEU A 871 29.12 -9.47 -69.15
CA LEU A 871 28.70 -10.22 -67.96
C LEU A 871 27.19 -10.46 -67.84
N GLN A 872 26.42 -10.19 -68.90
CA GLN A 872 24.95 -10.35 -68.91
C GLN A 872 24.42 -11.79 -68.76
N PHE A 873 25.31 -12.80 -68.68
CA PHE A 873 24.96 -14.23 -68.69
C PHE A 873 25.19 -14.97 -67.36
N SER A 874 25.79 -14.37 -66.33
CA SER A 874 25.95 -14.98 -65.00
C SER A 874 24.88 -14.49 -64.02
N ASP A 875 24.32 -15.39 -63.20
CA ASP A 875 23.48 -14.99 -62.06
C ASP A 875 24.32 -14.13 -61.10
N LEU A 876 23.75 -13.02 -60.62
CA LEU A 876 24.45 -12.02 -59.82
C LEU A 876 25.08 -12.64 -58.57
N GLU A 877 26.41 -12.55 -58.41
CA GLU A 877 27.08 -13.06 -57.21
C GLU A 877 26.85 -12.17 -55.98
N ARG A 878 26.61 -10.87 -56.21
CA ARG A 878 26.42 -9.86 -55.17
C ARG A 878 25.29 -10.27 -54.22
N LEU A 879 25.52 -10.14 -52.92
CA LEU A 879 24.54 -10.42 -51.87
C LEU A 879 23.55 -9.25 -51.70
N PRO A 880 22.32 -9.51 -51.21
CA PRO A 880 21.48 -8.45 -50.70
C PRO A 880 22.19 -7.75 -49.54
N THR A 881 22.11 -6.43 -49.49
CA THR A 881 22.66 -5.63 -48.39
C THR A 881 21.55 -4.77 -47.80
N ALA A 882 21.71 -4.35 -46.55
CA ALA A 882 20.73 -3.51 -45.87
C ALA A 882 21.37 -2.21 -45.37
N SER A 883 20.56 -1.15 -45.34
CA SER A 883 20.86 0.08 -44.62
C SER A 883 19.77 0.25 -43.56
N THR A 884 20.02 -0.33 -42.39
CA THR A 884 19.03 -0.44 -41.30
C THR A 884 18.60 0.92 -40.75
N CYS A 885 19.46 1.94 -40.83
CA CYS A 885 19.13 3.33 -40.52
C CYS A 885 17.93 3.83 -41.33
N ASN A 886 17.82 3.45 -42.61
CA ASN A 886 16.74 3.85 -43.50
C ASN A 886 15.67 2.77 -43.71
N ASN A 887 15.71 1.68 -42.95
CA ASN A 887 14.89 0.49 -43.19
C ASN A 887 14.93 0.03 -44.67
N MET A 888 16.13 0.03 -45.26
CA MET A 888 16.29 -0.16 -46.70
C MET A 888 16.97 -1.47 -47.05
N LEU A 889 16.34 -2.28 -47.89
CA LEU A 889 16.92 -3.46 -48.51
C LEU A 889 17.44 -3.12 -49.91
N LYS A 890 18.74 -3.24 -50.13
CA LYS A 890 19.36 -3.13 -51.46
C LYS A 890 19.35 -4.52 -52.10
N LEU A 891 18.45 -4.71 -53.06
CA LEU A 891 18.18 -6.01 -53.68
C LEU A 891 18.69 -6.07 -55.13
N PRO A 892 19.71 -6.91 -55.42
CA PRO A 892 20.13 -7.19 -56.79
C PRO A 892 19.00 -7.81 -57.64
N ASN A 893 19.06 -7.63 -58.96
CA ASN A 893 18.02 -8.10 -59.88
C ASN A 893 18.16 -9.59 -60.22
N TYR A 894 17.97 -10.45 -59.22
CA TYR A 894 18.09 -11.90 -59.39
C TYR A 894 17.08 -12.46 -60.41
N ARG A 895 17.53 -13.40 -61.23
CA ARG A 895 16.71 -14.05 -62.27
C ARG A 895 16.01 -15.31 -61.79
N LYS A 896 16.51 -15.96 -60.74
CA LYS A 896 15.98 -17.23 -60.20
C LYS A 896 15.58 -17.09 -58.73
N GLU A 897 14.47 -17.74 -58.39
CA GLU A 897 13.90 -17.72 -57.02
C GLU A 897 14.80 -18.44 -56.02
N SER A 898 15.37 -19.58 -56.41
CA SER A 898 16.33 -20.32 -55.60
C SER A 898 17.56 -19.48 -55.25
N THR A 899 18.15 -18.79 -56.24
CA THR A 899 19.29 -17.91 -56.02
C THR A 899 18.96 -16.76 -55.07
N LEU A 900 17.77 -16.14 -55.20
CA LEU A 900 17.33 -15.10 -54.28
C LEU A 900 17.21 -15.64 -52.85
N ARG A 901 16.58 -16.82 -52.67
CA ARG A 901 16.43 -17.46 -51.37
C ARG A 901 17.78 -17.77 -50.73
N ASP A 902 18.66 -18.46 -51.44
CA ASP A 902 19.96 -18.89 -50.91
C ASP A 902 20.81 -17.67 -50.51
N LYS A 903 20.84 -16.64 -51.37
CA LYS A 903 21.59 -15.40 -51.11
C LYS A 903 20.98 -14.57 -49.99
N MET A 904 19.65 -14.54 -49.85
CA MET A 904 18.97 -13.85 -48.75
C MET A 904 19.24 -14.56 -47.41
N LEU A 905 19.07 -15.88 -47.35
CA LEU A 905 19.35 -16.67 -46.14
C LEU A 905 20.82 -16.54 -45.73
N TYR A 906 21.74 -16.53 -46.70
CA TYR A 906 23.15 -16.27 -46.43
C TYR A 906 23.37 -14.86 -45.85
N ALA A 907 22.77 -13.82 -46.45
CA ALA A 907 22.94 -12.44 -45.99
C ALA A 907 22.39 -12.21 -44.57
N ILE A 908 21.18 -12.72 -44.28
CA ILE A 908 20.58 -12.58 -42.95
C ILE A 908 21.30 -13.46 -41.90
N GLY A 909 21.88 -14.59 -42.31
CA GLY A 909 22.61 -15.50 -41.41
C GLY A 909 24.03 -15.02 -41.09
N ALA A 910 24.67 -14.29 -42.01
CA ALA A 910 26.02 -13.75 -41.83
C ALA A 910 26.08 -12.51 -40.90
N ASN A 911 24.93 -11.97 -40.46
CA ASN A 911 24.85 -10.75 -39.65
C ASN A 911 25.66 -9.58 -40.25
N ALA A 912 25.78 -9.55 -41.58
CA ALA A 912 26.62 -8.65 -42.33
C ALA A 912 26.08 -7.21 -42.30
N GLY A 913 26.42 -6.45 -41.25
CA GLY A 913 26.30 -4.99 -41.22
C GLY A 913 27.47 -4.36 -41.97
N PHE A 914 27.17 -3.40 -42.87
CA PHE A 914 28.03 -2.48 -43.63
C PHE A 914 29.33 -2.98 -44.32
N ASP A 915 30.06 -3.98 -43.80
CA ASP A 915 31.44 -4.33 -44.18
C ASP A 915 31.58 -5.33 -45.35
N LEU A 916 30.47 -5.79 -45.96
CA LEU A 916 30.49 -6.80 -47.03
C LEU A 916 29.95 -6.29 -48.39
N SER A 917 29.77 -4.97 -48.55
CA SER A 917 29.12 -4.37 -49.74
C SER A 917 30.06 -3.99 -50.88
#